data_AF-A0A8I2H1H4-F1
#
_entry.id   AF-A0A8I2H1H4-F1
#
_cell.length_a   1.000
_cell.length_b   1.000
_cell.length_c   1.000
_cell.angle_alpha   90.00
_cell.angle_beta   90.00
_cell.angle_gamma   90.00
#
_symmetry.space_group_name_H-M   'P 1'
#
loop_
_entity.id
_entity.type
_entity.pdbx_description
1 polymer ?
#
loop_
_entity_poly.entity_id
_entity_poly.type
_entity_poly.pdbx_seq_one_letter_code
_entity_poly.pdbx_strand_id
1 'polypeptide(L)'
;MTIELNMAGLQTLVETTLTPLKDYHGDLLPWRGEIVESRSFALEGITASVTGESKIELINASTVIDEDGIIGEQKEVNADLEPTTTLTYSDEVCWIKYSTHIDFDLTGASKAELLGINTDGQAQCKLAAYLCHQSHEAVGLALGRDLATMPVIFDVEDVKSLAPNNALMMETAGALTVSANFRWSDIIAQNLDMFSRWLDQGELLDINLDSALNVNLNIEIHGGFRVVFSKRLDKPHHTFLAIKKSTLSNTALTITGGVNAKFADQTGFKQAYSSILTGIFNAPLDKVEEILSLVATESPDEAQNDLILRLKDRLQLDPLTDSLERLQSELLTIKKAVLANIETAAKLKAELSVKFEYTRLSSHQSLLEAKLTTKGLEQVHLDALFGRVGTITQSSYQDEIEIERFFFQTSTEIKQAYGFNLGFGAWSAMSRNSYSFKTIETRDKLNRVQLATLGMRGYQDDINGDKCHYYLSFDAQMVAFSTSTPPKLREFTLGLTLVHEQQEASVTSNELDHLVDDLSVWGMIPEFEYEDTKHRLSEILKDADNVRIVKTLNLDHDAFIQLLPLLGQFDSRRLAISLAAALPINHKILPERATIENRVKLYDAIFEALLNSQINSHNEVALATYQYLKAKGCRKLAGKERDWRRLGASKFQTLAGIVELHPRILQDIKNLCDGFAQLNLSYHQEGDYSVLEQAFNLFDDMGEHGFYNRFFAHYVLQCTRTFPQAQNGTKVTVKLEFVKDGKEIDVLWGKR
;
A
#
# COMPACT_ATOMS: atom_id res chain seq x y z
N MET A 1 30.97 -29.31 -0.31
CA MET A 1 31.21 -29.36 -1.76
C MET A 1 32.28 -28.34 -2.05
N THR A 2 33.54 -28.73 -2.00
CA THR A 2 34.64 -27.76 -2.12
C THR A 2 34.98 -27.54 -3.60
N ILE A 3 34.84 -26.31 -4.09
CA ILE A 3 35.24 -25.95 -5.47
C ILE A 3 36.66 -25.41 -5.42
N GLU A 4 37.62 -26.18 -5.94
CA GLU A 4 38.95 -25.64 -6.24
C GLU A 4 38.85 -24.77 -7.50
N LEU A 5 39.00 -23.45 -7.33
CA LEU A 5 39.03 -22.50 -8.43
C LEU A 5 40.46 -22.41 -8.98
N ASN A 6 40.75 -23.15 -10.05
CA ASN A 6 42.03 -23.02 -10.74
C ASN A 6 42.01 -21.77 -11.64
N MET A 7 42.56 -20.67 -11.12
CA MET A 7 42.54 -19.36 -11.76
C MET A 7 43.92 -18.98 -12.31
N ALA A 8 44.02 -18.74 -13.61
CA ALA A 8 45.29 -18.44 -14.27
C ALA A 8 45.95 -17.15 -13.74
N GLY A 9 47.22 -17.23 -13.34
CA GLY A 9 48.01 -16.07 -12.86
C GLY A 9 47.80 -15.69 -11.38
N LEU A 10 46.85 -16.33 -10.69
CA LEU A 10 46.57 -16.08 -9.28
C LEU A 10 47.67 -16.63 -8.35
N GLN A 11 48.26 -17.76 -8.74
CA GLN A 11 49.33 -18.43 -7.98
C GLN A 11 50.56 -17.53 -7.81
N THR A 12 50.89 -16.75 -8.84
CA THR A 12 51.98 -15.75 -8.79
C THR A 12 51.67 -14.62 -7.80
N LEU A 13 50.41 -14.21 -7.66
CA LEU A 13 49.97 -13.17 -6.72
C LEU A 13 50.05 -13.65 -5.26
N VAL A 14 49.64 -14.91 -5.02
CA VAL A 14 49.72 -15.61 -3.73
C VAL A 14 51.16 -15.73 -3.25
N GLU A 15 52.09 -16.03 -4.16
CA GLU A 15 53.51 -16.27 -3.83
C GLU A 15 54.35 -15.00 -3.62
N THR A 16 53.89 -13.83 -4.09
CA THR A 16 54.75 -12.63 -4.17
C THR A 16 54.33 -11.46 -3.28
N THR A 17 53.13 -11.46 -2.69
CA THR A 17 52.58 -10.30 -1.98
C THR A 17 52.64 -10.47 -0.45
N LEU A 18 53.70 -9.93 0.18
CA LEU A 18 53.89 -9.95 1.64
C LEU A 18 53.35 -8.70 2.36
N THR A 19 52.78 -7.74 1.63
CA THR A 19 52.21 -6.51 2.21
C THR A 19 51.04 -6.86 3.15
N PRO A 20 50.95 -6.24 4.33
CA PRO A 20 49.77 -6.34 5.19
C PRO A 20 48.51 -5.83 4.49
N LEU A 21 47.36 -6.45 4.73
CA LEU A 21 46.07 -6.08 4.12
C LEU A 21 45.70 -4.60 4.33
N LYS A 22 45.94 -4.05 5.52
CA LYS A 22 45.67 -2.63 5.84
C LYS A 22 46.55 -1.65 5.08
N ASP A 23 47.80 -2.02 4.81
CA ASP A 23 48.81 -1.14 4.21
C ASP A 23 48.82 -1.26 2.67
N TYR A 24 47.92 -2.09 2.11
CA TYR A 24 47.74 -2.21 0.68
C TYR A 24 47.01 -0.97 0.14
N HIS A 25 47.80 0.01 -0.33
CA HIS A 25 47.33 1.23 -0.97
C HIS A 25 47.46 1.12 -2.50
N GLY A 26 46.53 0.41 -3.11
CA GLY A 26 46.25 0.42 -4.54
C GLY A 26 44.75 0.62 -4.74
N ASP A 27 44.32 1.05 -5.94
CA ASP A 27 42.89 1.12 -6.29
C ASP A 27 42.28 -0.29 -6.23
N LEU A 28 41.83 -0.70 -5.04
CA LEU A 28 41.43 -2.07 -4.70
C LEU A 28 42.57 -3.07 -5.01
N LEU A 29 42.36 -4.36 -4.76
CA LEU A 29 43.22 -5.41 -5.30
C LEU A 29 42.47 -6.08 -6.47
N PRO A 30 42.18 -5.36 -7.59
CA PRO A 30 41.25 -5.81 -8.61
C PRO A 30 41.93 -6.85 -9.48
N TRP A 31 42.08 -8.06 -8.96
CA TRP A 31 42.47 -9.18 -9.79
C TRP A 31 41.23 -9.64 -10.57
N ARG A 32 41.36 -9.74 -11.89
CA ARG A 32 40.38 -10.36 -12.77
C ARG A 32 41.04 -11.52 -13.49
N GLY A 33 40.34 -12.64 -13.56
CA GLY A 33 40.75 -13.76 -14.38
C GLY A 33 39.57 -14.63 -14.75
N GLU A 34 39.83 -15.61 -15.60
CA GLU A 34 38.82 -16.52 -16.12
C GLU A 34 39.00 -17.90 -15.47
N ILE A 35 37.88 -18.55 -15.16
CA ILE A 35 37.89 -19.94 -14.71
C ILE A 35 38.18 -20.83 -15.91
N VAL A 36 39.38 -21.43 -15.94
CA VAL A 36 39.93 -22.14 -17.11
C VAL A 36 39.27 -23.52 -17.31
N GLU A 37 38.76 -24.13 -16.25
CA GLU A 37 38.06 -25.42 -16.30
C GLU A 37 36.65 -25.31 -15.70
N SER A 38 35.64 -25.56 -16.52
CA SER A 38 34.24 -25.67 -16.07
C SER A 38 34.12 -26.78 -15.03
N ARG A 39 33.68 -26.43 -13.81
CA ARG A 39 33.32 -27.42 -12.79
C ARG A 39 31.81 -27.55 -12.69
N SER A 40 31.33 -28.77 -12.90
CA SER A 40 29.92 -29.10 -12.78
C SER A 40 29.56 -29.54 -11.36
N PHE A 41 28.43 -29.04 -10.83
CA PHE A 41 27.84 -29.48 -9.58
C PHE A 41 26.36 -29.83 -9.73
N ALA A 42 25.86 -30.72 -8.86
CA ALA A 42 24.47 -31.13 -8.86
C ALA A 42 23.67 -30.44 -7.75
N LEU A 43 22.57 -29.78 -8.10
CA LEU A 43 21.64 -29.12 -7.18
C LEU A 43 20.22 -29.64 -7.48
N GLU A 44 19.60 -30.42 -6.58
CA GLU A 44 18.24 -30.98 -6.81
C GLU A 44 18.08 -31.71 -8.18
N GLY A 45 19.16 -32.35 -8.64
CA GLY A 45 19.21 -33.03 -9.94
C GLY A 45 19.32 -32.11 -11.15
N ILE A 46 19.84 -30.90 -10.98
CA ILE A 46 20.26 -29.95 -12.02
C ILE A 46 21.78 -29.88 -12.02
N THR A 47 22.38 -29.97 -13.20
CA THR A 47 23.83 -29.81 -13.37
C THR A 47 24.14 -28.36 -13.67
N ALA A 48 24.83 -27.68 -12.77
CA ALA A 48 25.29 -26.31 -12.94
C ALA A 48 26.78 -26.31 -13.27
N SER A 49 27.25 -25.44 -14.17
CA SER A 49 28.67 -25.29 -14.51
C SER A 49 29.19 -23.92 -14.11
N VAL A 50 30.29 -23.87 -13.37
CA VAL A 50 30.97 -22.60 -13.09
C VAL A 50 31.88 -22.24 -14.26
N THR A 51 31.48 -21.27 -15.06
CA THR A 51 32.28 -20.70 -16.16
C THR A 51 32.10 -19.18 -16.16
N GLY A 52 33.18 -18.41 -16.28
CA GLY A 52 33.09 -16.96 -16.38
C GLY A 52 34.25 -16.20 -15.76
N GLU A 53 34.13 -14.88 -15.76
CA GLU A 53 35.08 -13.97 -15.12
C GLU A 53 34.90 -14.00 -13.60
N SER A 54 36.01 -14.22 -12.90
CA SER A 54 36.14 -14.06 -11.45
C SER A 54 36.87 -12.75 -11.14
N LYS A 55 36.40 -12.05 -10.11
CA LYS A 55 36.98 -10.80 -9.62
C LYS A 55 37.24 -10.91 -8.12
N ILE A 56 38.44 -10.50 -7.70
CA ILE A 56 38.83 -10.38 -6.29
C ILE A 56 38.94 -8.91 -5.94
N GLU A 57 38.43 -8.53 -4.76
CA GLU A 57 38.46 -7.17 -4.26
C GLU A 57 38.84 -7.16 -2.78
N LEU A 58 39.68 -6.19 -2.38
CA LEU A 58 40.04 -5.96 -0.98
C LEU A 58 39.24 -4.77 -0.44
N ILE A 59 38.57 -4.97 0.70
CA ILE A 59 37.81 -3.95 1.40
C ILE A 59 38.50 -3.68 2.74
N ASN A 60 39.20 -2.55 2.84
CA ASN A 60 40.06 -2.18 3.97
C ASN A 60 39.93 -0.72 4.43
N ALA A 61 38.88 0.00 3.99
CA ALA A 61 38.58 1.36 4.40
C ALA A 61 37.06 1.61 4.47
N SER A 62 36.59 2.41 5.44
CA SER A 62 35.17 2.72 5.64
C SER A 62 34.54 3.51 4.48
N THR A 63 35.36 4.23 3.72
CA THR A 63 34.93 4.99 2.53
C THR A 63 34.64 4.09 1.32
N VAL A 64 35.05 2.83 1.35
CA VAL A 64 34.78 1.85 0.29
C VAL A 64 33.42 1.21 0.57
N ILE A 65 32.36 1.82 0.03
CA ILE A 65 31.05 1.18 -0.03
C ILE A 65 31.15 0.06 -1.06
N ASP A 66 31.01 -1.19 -0.62
CA ASP A 66 30.89 -2.33 -1.53
C ASP A 66 29.72 -2.13 -2.48
N GLU A 67 29.93 -2.36 -3.78
CA GLU A 67 28.91 -2.23 -4.84
C GLU A 67 27.63 -3.02 -4.52
N ASP A 68 27.80 -4.16 -3.84
CA ASP A 68 26.70 -5.05 -3.45
C ASP A 68 26.06 -4.67 -2.10
N GLY A 69 26.57 -3.64 -1.39
CA GLY A 69 26.02 -3.15 -0.13
C GLY A 69 25.94 -4.21 0.98
N ILE A 70 26.88 -5.15 1.02
CA ILE A 70 26.96 -6.19 2.06
C ILE A 70 27.70 -5.66 3.29
N ILE A 71 28.80 -4.93 3.08
CA ILE A 71 29.61 -4.29 4.11
C ILE A 71 29.31 -2.79 4.12
N GLY A 72 29.13 -2.21 5.31
CA GLY A 72 29.00 -0.76 5.48
C GLY A 72 29.01 -0.31 6.94
N GLU A 73 28.80 0.98 7.19
CA GLU A 73 28.67 1.51 8.55
C GLU A 73 27.39 1.02 9.24
N GLN A 74 27.46 0.74 10.54
CA GLN A 74 26.29 0.41 11.34
C GLN A 74 25.47 1.67 11.56
N LYS A 75 24.27 1.72 10.97
CA LYS A 75 23.30 2.78 11.23
C LYS A 75 22.32 2.34 12.31
N GLU A 76 21.87 3.27 13.16
CA GLU A 76 20.89 2.95 14.22
C GLU A 76 19.61 2.34 13.62
N VAL A 77 19.14 1.25 14.23
CA VAL A 77 18.00 0.42 13.80
C VAL A 77 16.63 1.15 13.88
N ASN A 78 16.62 2.46 14.20
CA ASN A 78 15.40 3.21 14.57
C ASN A 78 14.71 3.97 13.42
N ALA A 79 15.09 3.74 12.17
CA ALA A 79 14.33 4.25 11.04
C ALA A 79 13.89 3.09 10.15
N ASP A 80 12.58 2.86 10.04
CA ASP A 80 11.94 1.80 9.25
C ASP A 80 12.40 1.71 7.77
N LEU A 81 13.20 2.67 7.32
CA LEU A 81 13.59 2.89 5.93
C LEU A 81 15.10 2.99 5.72
N GLU A 82 15.95 2.68 6.70
CA GLU A 82 17.38 2.60 6.44
C GLU A 82 17.82 1.15 6.14
N PRO A 83 18.76 0.95 5.18
CA PRO A 83 19.32 -0.36 4.90
C PRO A 83 20.12 -0.85 6.11
N THR A 84 19.70 -1.97 6.68
CA THR A 84 20.47 -2.71 7.67
C THR A 84 21.69 -3.30 6.97
N THR A 85 22.88 -2.84 7.35
CA THR A 85 24.14 -3.37 6.84
C THR A 85 24.28 -4.83 7.28
N THR A 86 24.61 -5.72 6.33
CA THR A 86 24.65 -7.17 6.61
C THR A 86 25.87 -7.53 7.44
N LEU A 87 27.00 -6.84 7.19
CA LEU A 87 28.22 -6.87 7.96
C LEU A 87 28.65 -5.43 8.31
N THR A 88 29.02 -5.19 9.56
CA THR A 88 29.50 -3.89 10.04
C THR A 88 30.98 -3.72 9.75
N TYR A 89 31.34 -2.64 9.07
CA TYR A 89 32.74 -2.28 8.85
C TYR A 89 33.46 -1.96 10.18
N SER A 90 34.72 -2.38 10.30
CA SER A 90 35.61 -2.06 11.42
C SER A 90 37.05 -1.93 10.93
N ASP A 91 37.80 -0.95 11.46
CA ASP A 91 39.21 -0.69 11.11
C ASP A 91 40.18 -1.76 11.62
N GLU A 92 39.70 -2.70 12.44
CA GLU A 92 40.51 -3.78 13.00
C GLU A 92 40.67 -4.96 12.04
N VAL A 93 39.74 -5.10 11.09
CA VAL A 93 39.65 -6.23 10.16
C VAL A 93 39.61 -5.75 8.71
N CYS A 94 39.93 -6.65 7.78
CA CYS A 94 39.78 -6.41 6.36
C CYS A 94 38.99 -7.56 5.74
N TRP A 95 38.31 -7.30 4.62
CA TRP A 95 37.59 -8.34 3.89
C TRP A 95 38.19 -8.54 2.51
N ILE A 96 38.31 -9.80 2.10
CA ILE A 96 38.55 -10.15 0.71
C ILE A 96 37.23 -10.67 0.13
N LYS A 97 36.78 -10.02 -0.94
CA LYS A 97 35.60 -10.39 -1.70
C LYS A 97 36.01 -11.16 -2.94
N TYR A 98 35.49 -12.37 -3.09
CA TYR A 98 35.64 -13.20 -4.28
C TYR A 98 34.31 -13.22 -4.99
N SER A 99 34.24 -12.76 -6.23
CA SER A 99 32.99 -12.76 -7.03
C SER A 99 33.17 -13.50 -8.34
N THR A 100 32.14 -14.21 -8.79
CA THR A 100 32.18 -15.04 -10.00
C THR A 100 30.81 -15.05 -10.66
N HIS A 101 30.78 -14.92 -11.98
CA HIS A 101 29.57 -15.13 -12.77
C HIS A 101 29.47 -16.60 -13.17
N ILE A 102 28.27 -17.16 -13.06
CA ILE A 102 27.94 -18.56 -13.32
C ILE A 102 26.80 -18.60 -14.32
N ASP A 103 26.94 -19.41 -15.36
CA ASP A 103 25.88 -19.75 -16.29
C ASP A 103 25.34 -21.15 -15.94
N PHE A 104 24.02 -21.26 -15.72
CA PHE A 104 23.39 -22.57 -15.56
C PHE A 104 23.06 -23.19 -16.91
N ASP A 105 23.59 -24.39 -17.19
CA ASP A 105 23.15 -25.21 -18.31
C ASP A 105 21.95 -26.09 -17.88
N LEU A 106 20.74 -25.57 -18.11
CA LEU A 106 19.50 -26.20 -17.69
C LEU A 106 19.02 -27.22 -18.74
N THR A 107 19.55 -28.44 -18.68
CA THR A 107 19.02 -29.56 -19.47
C THR A 107 17.71 -30.10 -18.87
N GLY A 108 16.59 -29.47 -19.23
CA GLY A 108 15.23 -29.93 -18.92
C GLY A 108 14.29 -28.80 -18.47
N ALA A 109 13.45 -28.33 -19.40
CA ALA A 109 12.55 -27.18 -19.20
C ALA A 109 11.65 -27.27 -17.94
N SER A 110 11.25 -28.48 -17.52
CA SER A 110 10.37 -28.69 -16.37
C SER A 110 11.04 -28.52 -15.00
N LYS A 111 12.39 -28.55 -14.91
CA LYS A 111 13.11 -28.39 -13.64
C LYS A 111 13.55 -26.95 -13.37
N ALA A 112 13.67 -26.14 -14.41
CA ALA A 112 14.02 -24.73 -14.29
C ALA A 112 12.87 -23.86 -13.78
N GLU A 113 11.63 -24.15 -14.19
CA GLU A 113 10.42 -23.57 -13.56
C GLU A 113 10.33 -23.92 -12.06
N LEU A 114 10.73 -25.15 -11.69
CA LEU A 114 10.83 -25.60 -10.30
C LEU A 114 11.81 -24.76 -9.47
N LEU A 115 12.79 -24.11 -10.09
CA LEU A 115 13.77 -23.26 -9.40
C LEU A 115 13.39 -21.76 -9.37
N GLY A 116 12.28 -21.36 -9.98
CA GLY A 116 11.93 -19.93 -10.10
C GLY A 116 12.89 -19.15 -11.01
N ILE A 117 13.69 -19.84 -11.82
CA ILE A 117 14.64 -19.25 -12.76
C ILE A 117 13.96 -19.20 -14.13
N ASN A 118 13.84 -18.00 -14.71
CA ASN A 118 13.20 -17.85 -16.01
C ASN A 118 14.05 -18.50 -17.12
N THR A 119 13.44 -19.35 -17.94
CA THR A 119 14.12 -20.19 -18.94
C THR A 119 14.33 -19.52 -20.30
N ASP A 120 13.83 -18.29 -20.47
CA ASP A 120 13.89 -17.56 -21.74
C ASP A 120 15.28 -16.96 -22.06
N GLY A 121 16.32 -17.30 -21.29
CA GLY A 121 17.71 -16.93 -21.55
C GLY A 121 18.70 -17.74 -20.71
N GLN A 122 19.99 -17.70 -21.04
CA GLN A 122 21.05 -18.25 -20.18
C GLN A 122 20.87 -17.68 -18.77
N ALA A 123 20.57 -18.55 -17.80
CA ALA A 123 20.37 -18.13 -16.42
C ALA A 123 21.73 -17.75 -15.83
N GLN A 124 21.97 -16.45 -15.74
CA GLN A 124 23.20 -15.88 -15.19
C GLN A 124 23.02 -15.60 -13.69
N CYS A 125 23.96 -16.07 -12.90
CA CYS A 125 24.01 -15.85 -11.46
C CYS A 125 25.39 -15.31 -11.08
N LYS A 126 25.42 -14.30 -10.21
CA LYS A 126 26.65 -13.82 -9.58
C LYS A 126 26.74 -14.43 -8.19
N LEU A 127 27.85 -15.10 -7.90
CA LEU A 127 28.20 -15.49 -6.54
C LEU A 127 29.23 -14.52 -5.96
N ALA A 128 29.16 -14.30 -4.65
CA ALA A 128 30.24 -13.67 -3.94
C ALA A 128 30.49 -14.29 -2.55
N ALA A 129 31.75 -14.38 -2.15
CA ALA A 129 32.18 -14.75 -0.80
C ALA A 129 32.95 -13.59 -0.18
N TYR A 130 32.56 -13.20 1.03
CA TYR A 130 33.18 -12.14 1.82
C TYR A 130 33.86 -12.79 3.03
N LEU A 131 35.19 -12.85 2.99
CA LEU A 131 35.99 -13.51 4.00
C LEU A 131 36.74 -12.47 4.82
N CYS A 132 36.59 -12.53 6.13
CA CYS A 132 37.18 -11.61 7.09
C CYS A 132 38.59 -12.06 7.50
N HIS A 133 39.51 -11.10 7.56
CA HIS A 133 40.91 -11.28 7.90
C HIS A 133 41.37 -10.26 8.93
N GLN A 134 42.45 -10.61 9.62
CA GLN A 134 43.13 -9.65 10.48
C GLN A 134 43.85 -8.62 9.60
N SER A 135 43.74 -7.34 9.96
CA SER A 135 44.32 -6.22 9.20
C SER A 135 45.83 -6.32 8.92
N HIS A 136 46.57 -7.02 9.78
CA HIS A 136 48.02 -7.23 9.69
C HIS A 136 48.42 -8.53 8.95
N GLU A 137 47.45 -9.36 8.53
CA GLU A 137 47.71 -10.55 7.74
C GLU A 137 48.27 -10.15 6.36
N ALA A 138 49.27 -10.89 5.86
CA ALA A 138 49.83 -10.63 4.53
C ALA A 138 48.84 -11.06 3.44
N VAL A 139 48.68 -10.24 2.40
CA VAL A 139 47.73 -10.50 1.30
C VAL A 139 47.88 -11.90 0.71
N GLY A 140 49.10 -12.31 0.36
CA GLY A 140 49.35 -13.61 -0.27
C GLY A 140 48.95 -14.80 0.62
N LEU A 141 49.16 -14.69 1.94
CA LEU A 141 48.76 -15.73 2.90
C LEU A 141 47.24 -15.81 3.05
N ALA A 142 46.57 -14.66 3.12
CA ALA A 142 45.11 -14.58 3.17
C ALA A 142 44.48 -15.23 1.93
N LEU A 143 44.92 -14.83 0.73
CA LEU A 143 44.47 -15.41 -0.54
C LEU A 143 44.73 -16.92 -0.60
N GLY A 144 45.94 -17.36 -0.27
CA GLY A 144 46.32 -18.77 -0.32
C GLY A 144 45.45 -19.65 0.60
N ARG A 145 45.11 -19.15 1.79
CA ARG A 145 44.22 -19.83 2.74
C ARG A 145 42.80 -19.93 2.19
N ASP A 146 42.26 -18.83 1.70
CA ASP A 146 40.88 -18.76 1.23
C ASP A 146 40.64 -19.65 0.01
N LEU A 147 41.57 -19.68 -0.94
CA LEU A 147 41.48 -20.48 -2.15
C LEU A 147 41.59 -21.99 -1.88
N ALA A 148 42.27 -22.38 -0.80
CA ALA A 148 42.37 -23.78 -0.40
C ALA A 148 41.04 -24.34 0.14
N THR A 149 40.19 -23.48 0.70
CA THR A 149 38.92 -23.85 1.31
C THR A 149 37.82 -22.82 0.98
N MET A 150 37.56 -22.61 -0.32
CA MET A 150 36.58 -21.62 -0.75
C MET A 150 35.15 -22.09 -0.45
N PRO A 151 34.40 -21.39 0.42
CA PRO A 151 33.02 -21.74 0.74
C PRO A 151 32.07 -21.36 -0.41
N VAL A 152 31.01 -22.14 -0.60
CA VAL A 152 30.02 -21.91 -1.66
C VAL A 152 28.62 -21.84 -1.08
N ILE A 153 27.83 -20.84 -1.51
CA ILE A 153 26.49 -20.61 -0.96
C ILE A 153 25.50 -21.77 -1.22
N PHE A 154 25.75 -22.60 -2.23
CA PHE A 154 24.91 -23.75 -2.57
C PHE A 154 25.09 -24.94 -1.61
N ASP A 155 26.13 -24.96 -0.78
CA ASP A 155 26.31 -25.99 0.24
C ASP A 155 25.88 -25.47 1.60
N VAL A 156 24.86 -26.10 2.17
CA VAL A 156 24.35 -25.75 3.51
C VAL A 156 25.42 -25.95 4.59
N GLU A 157 26.35 -26.90 4.44
CA GLU A 157 27.43 -27.11 5.39
C GLU A 157 28.46 -25.97 5.36
N ASP A 158 28.73 -25.40 4.19
CA ASP A 158 29.59 -24.21 4.05
C ASP A 158 28.92 -22.99 4.70
N VAL A 159 27.61 -22.82 4.53
CA VAL A 159 26.84 -21.76 5.20
C VAL A 159 26.83 -21.95 6.72
N LYS A 160 26.66 -23.18 7.22
CA LYS A 160 26.73 -23.50 8.66
C LYS A 160 28.11 -23.21 9.24
N SER A 161 29.17 -23.56 8.51
CA SER A 161 30.56 -23.45 8.95
C SER A 161 31.18 -22.07 8.72
N LEU A 162 30.43 -21.11 8.16
CA LEU A 162 30.85 -19.71 8.06
C LEU A 162 31.47 -19.21 9.38
N ALA A 163 32.63 -18.57 9.27
CA ALA A 163 33.27 -17.90 10.39
C ALA A 163 32.51 -16.63 10.76
N PRO A 164 32.61 -16.15 12.01
CA PRO A 164 32.06 -14.84 12.39
C PRO A 164 32.58 -13.74 11.46
N ASN A 165 31.69 -12.82 11.11
CA ASN A 165 31.92 -11.67 10.23
C ASN A 165 32.18 -12.01 8.75
N ASN A 166 31.87 -13.23 8.32
CA ASN A 166 31.86 -13.64 6.92
C ASN A 166 30.44 -13.65 6.33
N ALA A 167 30.35 -13.56 5.00
CA ALA A 167 29.09 -13.70 4.28
C ALA A 167 29.26 -14.44 2.94
N LEU A 168 28.21 -15.13 2.53
CA LEU A 168 28.04 -15.72 1.20
C LEU A 168 26.85 -15.09 0.52
N MET A 169 26.99 -14.79 -0.76
CA MET A 169 26.00 -14.06 -1.55
C MET A 169 25.75 -14.74 -2.89
N MET A 170 24.48 -14.74 -3.28
CA MET A 170 24.01 -15.11 -4.60
C MET A 170 23.13 -13.99 -5.14
N GLU A 171 23.32 -13.60 -6.39
CA GLU A 171 22.47 -12.67 -7.10
C GLU A 171 22.02 -13.28 -8.41
N THR A 172 20.71 -13.36 -8.63
CA THR A 172 20.12 -14.05 -9.79
C THR A 172 18.89 -13.31 -10.29
N ALA A 173 18.57 -13.50 -11.58
CA ALA A 173 17.31 -13.08 -12.17
C ALA A 173 16.30 -14.24 -12.09
N GLY A 174 15.08 -13.97 -11.62
CA GLY A 174 14.07 -15.00 -11.44
C GLY A 174 12.77 -14.46 -10.85
N ALA A 175 12.10 -15.31 -10.08
CA ALA A 175 10.83 -15.00 -9.45
C ALA A 175 10.93 -15.15 -7.93
N LEU A 176 10.57 -14.09 -7.20
CA LEU A 176 10.41 -14.12 -5.75
C LEU A 176 8.96 -14.50 -5.41
N THR A 177 8.73 -15.60 -4.70
CA THR A 177 7.39 -15.97 -4.24
C THR A 177 7.19 -15.55 -2.79
N VAL A 178 6.22 -14.68 -2.53
CA VAL A 178 5.83 -14.21 -1.19
C VAL A 178 4.38 -14.62 -0.89
N SER A 179 4.10 -15.00 0.35
CA SER A 179 2.74 -15.25 0.82
C SER A 179 2.19 -13.99 1.47
N ALA A 180 0.99 -13.59 1.08
CA ALA A 180 0.34 -12.39 1.60
C ALA A 180 -1.10 -12.69 2.02
N ASN A 181 -1.52 -12.11 3.14
CA ASN A 181 -2.87 -12.27 3.67
C ASN A 181 -3.65 -10.95 3.51
N PHE A 182 -4.86 -11.02 2.98
CA PHE A 182 -5.70 -9.84 2.77
C PHE A 182 -7.09 -10.09 3.33
N ARG A 183 -7.64 -9.09 4.03
CA ARG A 183 -9.05 -9.10 4.45
C ARG A 183 -9.95 -8.95 3.24
N TRP A 184 -11.01 -9.74 3.18
CA TRP A 184 -11.99 -9.66 2.09
C TRP A 184 -12.71 -8.31 2.06
N SER A 185 -12.99 -7.74 3.21
CA SER A 185 -13.54 -6.39 3.35
C SER A 185 -12.72 -5.35 2.57
N ASP A 186 -11.40 -5.46 2.62
CA ASP A 186 -10.48 -4.47 2.05
C ASP A 186 -10.33 -4.69 0.54
N ILE A 187 -10.31 -5.96 0.10
CA ILE A 187 -10.35 -6.33 -1.32
C ILE A 187 -11.59 -5.75 -1.99
N ILE A 188 -12.76 -5.93 -1.36
CA ILE A 188 -14.02 -5.49 -1.94
C ILE A 188 -14.14 -3.97 -1.89
N ALA A 189 -13.74 -3.32 -0.80
CA ALA A 189 -13.74 -1.86 -0.70
C ALA A 189 -12.96 -1.22 -1.86
N GLN A 190 -11.76 -1.72 -2.16
CA GLN A 190 -10.93 -1.15 -3.23
C GLN A 190 -11.46 -1.38 -4.65
N ASN A 191 -12.20 -2.48 -4.83
CA ASN A 191 -12.71 -2.93 -6.14
C ASN A 191 -14.23 -2.86 -6.20
N LEU A 192 -14.84 -1.95 -5.43
CA LEU A 192 -16.28 -1.87 -5.27
C LEU A 192 -17.00 -1.62 -6.60
N ASP A 193 -16.37 -0.90 -7.53
CA ASP A 193 -16.84 -0.65 -8.91
C ASP A 193 -17.10 -1.93 -9.72
N MET A 194 -16.38 -3.01 -9.40
CA MET A 194 -16.62 -4.32 -10.02
C MET A 194 -17.98 -4.90 -9.60
N PHE A 195 -18.49 -4.50 -8.44
CA PHE A 195 -19.71 -5.04 -7.83
C PHE A 195 -20.87 -4.04 -7.83
N SER A 196 -20.61 -2.73 -7.82
CA SER A 196 -21.64 -1.69 -7.77
C SER A 196 -22.34 -1.45 -9.11
N ARG A 197 -21.87 -2.05 -10.21
CA ARG A 197 -22.49 -1.91 -11.55
C ARG A 197 -23.91 -2.44 -11.65
N TRP A 198 -24.31 -3.31 -10.72
CA TRP A 198 -25.66 -3.90 -10.64
C TRP A 198 -26.59 -3.14 -9.68
N LEU A 199 -26.15 -1.98 -9.22
CA LEU A 199 -26.88 -1.09 -8.33
C LEU A 199 -27.36 0.13 -9.11
N ASP A 200 -28.46 0.71 -8.66
CA ASP A 200 -28.94 1.98 -9.19
C ASP A 200 -28.02 3.12 -8.77
N GLN A 201 -28.08 4.23 -9.50
CA GLN A 201 -27.24 5.39 -9.21
C GLN A 201 -27.54 5.95 -7.82
N GLY A 202 -26.55 5.90 -6.93
CA GLY A 202 -26.66 6.40 -5.57
C GLY A 202 -27.08 5.36 -4.53
N GLU A 203 -27.37 4.14 -4.97
CA GLU A 203 -27.69 3.06 -4.07
C GLU A 203 -26.45 2.46 -3.39
N LEU A 204 -26.59 2.12 -2.11
CA LEU A 204 -25.53 1.53 -1.29
C LEU A 204 -25.42 0.02 -1.51
N LEU A 205 -24.23 -0.46 -1.86
CA LEU A 205 -23.91 -1.88 -1.75
C LEU A 205 -23.68 -2.22 -0.27
N ASP A 206 -24.51 -3.08 0.32
CA ASP A 206 -24.32 -3.53 1.70
C ASP A 206 -23.76 -4.96 1.73
N ILE A 207 -22.56 -5.10 2.27
CA ILE A 207 -21.87 -6.38 2.35
C ILE A 207 -21.46 -6.61 3.80
N ASN A 208 -21.99 -7.68 4.37
CA ASN A 208 -21.66 -8.14 5.71
C ASN A 208 -20.66 -9.30 5.62
N LEU A 209 -19.50 -9.13 6.25
CA LEU A 209 -18.43 -10.12 6.33
C LEU A 209 -17.97 -10.28 7.77
N ASP A 210 -17.51 -11.48 8.11
CA ASP A 210 -16.71 -11.69 9.31
C ASP A 210 -15.37 -10.94 9.15
N SER A 211 -14.94 -10.14 10.12
CA SER A 211 -13.70 -9.35 10.03
C SER A 211 -12.44 -10.23 9.93
N ALA A 212 -12.53 -11.48 10.41
CA ALA A 212 -11.46 -12.46 10.34
C ALA A 212 -11.40 -13.15 8.97
N LEU A 213 -12.34 -12.84 8.07
CA LEU A 213 -12.40 -13.42 6.74
C LEU A 213 -11.25 -12.90 5.86
N ASN A 214 -10.26 -13.77 5.70
CA ASN A 214 -9.03 -13.47 5.00
C ASN A 214 -8.86 -14.34 3.75
N VAL A 215 -8.04 -13.87 2.83
CA VAL A 215 -7.51 -14.67 1.73
C VAL A 215 -5.99 -14.67 1.79
N ASN A 216 -5.41 -15.86 1.74
CA ASN A 216 -3.98 -16.06 1.55
C ASN A 216 -3.70 -16.20 0.06
N LEU A 217 -2.86 -15.32 -0.47
CA LEU A 217 -2.45 -15.27 -1.86
C LEU A 217 -0.93 -15.48 -1.94
N ASN A 218 -0.52 -16.40 -2.80
CA ASN A 218 0.88 -16.52 -3.20
C ASN A 218 1.14 -15.54 -4.33
N ILE A 219 2.11 -14.65 -4.15
CA ILE A 219 2.44 -13.57 -5.07
C ILE A 219 3.84 -13.83 -5.62
N GLU A 220 3.96 -13.74 -6.93
CA GLU A 220 5.20 -13.92 -7.65
C GLU A 220 5.70 -12.56 -8.15
N ILE A 221 6.93 -12.20 -7.78
CA ILE A 221 7.59 -10.94 -8.17
C ILE A 221 8.74 -11.28 -9.10
N HIS A 222 8.58 -10.99 -10.39
CA HIS A 222 9.64 -11.19 -11.37
C HIS A 222 10.66 -10.05 -11.32
N GLY A 223 11.93 -10.42 -11.30
CA GLY A 223 13.05 -9.49 -11.27
C GLY A 223 14.32 -10.13 -10.75
N GLY A 224 15.29 -9.29 -10.41
CA GLY A 224 16.51 -9.76 -9.77
C GLY A 224 16.32 -9.76 -8.26
N PHE A 225 16.90 -10.75 -7.59
CA PHE A 225 17.08 -10.72 -6.14
C PHE A 225 18.47 -11.20 -5.73
N ARG A 226 18.87 -10.79 -4.53
CA ARG A 226 20.12 -11.18 -3.89
C ARG A 226 19.83 -11.90 -2.59
N VAL A 227 20.43 -13.06 -2.40
CA VAL A 227 20.36 -13.86 -1.18
C VAL A 227 21.70 -13.76 -0.49
N VAL A 228 21.70 -13.45 0.80
CA VAL A 228 22.91 -13.31 1.60
C VAL A 228 22.76 -14.11 2.87
N PHE A 229 23.68 -15.04 3.10
CA PHE A 229 23.86 -15.66 4.41
C PHE A 229 25.08 -15.07 5.08
N SER A 230 24.98 -14.68 6.35
CA SER A 230 26.10 -14.15 7.12
C SER A 230 26.12 -14.65 8.55
N LYS A 231 27.28 -14.57 9.20
CA LYS A 231 27.38 -14.65 10.67
C LYS A 231 27.86 -13.32 11.21
N ARG A 232 27.03 -12.66 12.02
CA ARG A 232 27.39 -11.38 12.62
C ARG A 232 28.29 -11.59 13.85
N LEU A 233 29.17 -10.63 14.12
CA LEU A 233 30.15 -10.72 15.21
C LEU A 233 29.50 -10.67 16.60
N ASP A 234 28.39 -9.94 16.74
CA ASP A 234 27.61 -9.80 17.98
C ASP A 234 26.81 -11.07 18.33
N LYS A 235 26.45 -11.87 17.32
CA LYS A 235 25.66 -13.10 17.45
C LYS A 235 26.28 -14.26 16.65
N PRO A 236 27.49 -14.72 17.00
CA PRO A 236 28.28 -15.65 16.17
C PRO A 236 27.72 -17.07 16.10
N HIS A 237 26.75 -17.42 16.94
CA HIS A 237 26.10 -18.73 16.98
C HIS A 237 24.87 -18.84 16.07
N HIS A 238 24.46 -17.74 15.43
CA HIS A 238 23.32 -17.71 14.53
C HIS A 238 23.74 -17.40 13.10
N THR A 239 23.01 -17.98 12.15
CA THR A 239 23.11 -17.60 10.75
C THR A 239 22.03 -16.58 10.46
N PHE A 240 22.41 -15.47 9.82
CA PHE A 240 21.49 -14.44 9.36
C PHE A 240 21.25 -14.62 7.87
N LEU A 241 19.98 -14.61 7.47
CA LEU A 241 19.53 -14.59 6.10
C LEU A 241 19.03 -13.19 5.78
N ALA A 242 19.51 -12.60 4.68
CA ALA A 242 18.94 -11.41 4.08
C ALA A 242 18.61 -11.67 2.61
N ILE A 243 17.40 -11.32 2.20
CA ILE A 243 16.99 -11.32 0.79
C ILE A 243 16.82 -9.86 0.38
N LYS A 244 17.55 -9.38 -0.62
CA LYS A 244 17.59 -7.99 -1.07
C LYS A 244 17.19 -7.88 -2.55
N LYS A 245 16.72 -6.70 -2.96
CA LYS A 245 16.41 -6.39 -4.36
C LYS A 245 17.72 -6.25 -5.17
N SER A 246 17.80 -6.85 -6.35
CA SER A 246 19.01 -6.80 -7.20
C SER A 246 18.93 -5.71 -8.26
N THR A 247 20.10 -5.28 -8.77
CA THR A 247 20.26 -4.37 -9.90
C THR A 247 20.56 -5.09 -11.23
N LEU A 248 20.86 -6.40 -11.21
CA LEU A 248 21.27 -7.22 -12.37
C LEU A 248 20.18 -7.40 -13.44
N SER A 249 18.90 -7.24 -13.10
CA SER A 249 17.81 -7.35 -14.08
C SER A 249 16.71 -6.33 -13.78
N ASN A 250 17.04 -5.04 -13.97
CA ASN A 250 16.04 -3.97 -14.05
C ASN A 250 15.47 -3.87 -15.47
N THR A 251 15.14 -5.00 -16.10
CA THR A 251 14.15 -5.01 -17.18
C THR A 251 12.89 -4.44 -16.54
N ALA A 252 12.41 -3.30 -17.06
CA ALA A 252 11.24 -2.57 -16.59
C ALA A 252 10.28 -3.55 -15.93
N LEU A 253 10.06 -3.39 -14.61
CA LEU A 253 9.29 -4.28 -13.75
C LEU A 253 8.00 -4.62 -14.50
N THR A 254 8.05 -5.71 -15.26
CA THR A 254 6.99 -6.03 -16.19
C THR A 254 6.13 -6.92 -15.33
N ILE A 255 5.37 -6.26 -14.45
CA ILE A 255 4.06 -6.75 -14.03
C ILE A 255 3.13 -6.65 -15.25
N THR A 256 3.59 -7.12 -16.41
CA THR A 256 2.77 -7.38 -17.58
C THR A 256 2.51 -8.87 -17.52
N GLY A 257 1.54 -9.20 -16.67
CA GLY A 257 1.11 -10.56 -16.39
C GLY A 257 2.01 -11.28 -15.38
N GLY A 258 1.53 -11.50 -14.17
CA GLY A 258 2.16 -12.53 -13.33
C GLY A 258 2.01 -12.45 -11.82
N VAL A 259 1.16 -11.62 -11.21
CA VAL A 259 0.67 -12.02 -9.88
C VAL A 259 -0.34 -13.13 -10.11
N ASN A 260 0.17 -14.35 -10.24
CA ASN A 260 -0.63 -15.56 -10.18
C ASN A 260 -1.06 -15.79 -8.73
N ALA A 261 -1.96 -14.93 -8.24
CA ALA A 261 -2.61 -15.12 -6.96
C ALA A 261 -3.46 -16.40 -7.06
N LYS A 262 -2.94 -17.48 -6.51
CA LYS A 262 -3.68 -18.73 -6.32
C LYS A 262 -4.26 -18.72 -4.92
N PHE A 263 -5.57 -18.93 -4.82
CA PHE A 263 -6.25 -19.07 -3.53
C PHE A 263 -5.68 -20.27 -2.79
N ALA A 264 -5.09 -20.05 -1.61
CA ALA A 264 -4.65 -21.14 -0.76
C ALA A 264 -5.81 -21.82 -0.01
N ASP A 265 -6.94 -21.12 0.21
CA ASP A 265 -8.16 -21.63 0.85
C ASP A 265 -9.42 -21.16 0.08
N GLN A 266 -10.35 -22.09 -0.18
CA GLN A 266 -11.62 -21.83 -0.88
C GLN A 266 -12.78 -21.50 0.06
N THR A 267 -12.62 -21.68 1.37
CA THR A 267 -13.70 -21.50 2.35
C THR A 267 -14.05 -20.02 2.51
N GLY A 268 -13.04 -19.16 2.68
CA GLY A 268 -13.25 -17.72 2.80
C GLY A 268 -13.82 -17.10 1.51
N PHE A 269 -13.42 -17.63 0.36
CA PHE A 269 -13.95 -17.22 -0.95
C PHE A 269 -15.46 -17.44 -1.07
N LYS A 270 -15.97 -18.60 -0.63
CA LYS A 270 -17.42 -18.91 -0.70
C LYS A 270 -18.25 -17.95 0.15
N GLN A 271 -17.75 -17.58 1.33
CA GLN A 271 -18.44 -16.63 2.21
C GLN A 271 -18.47 -15.23 1.58
N ALA A 272 -17.33 -14.74 1.07
CA ALA A 272 -17.28 -13.45 0.37
C ALA A 272 -18.22 -13.42 -0.86
N TYR A 273 -18.22 -14.50 -1.66
CA TYR A 273 -19.11 -14.66 -2.80
C TYR A 273 -20.60 -14.60 -2.41
N SER A 274 -20.97 -15.32 -1.34
CA SER A 274 -22.34 -15.32 -0.83
C SER A 274 -22.78 -13.94 -0.34
N SER A 275 -21.93 -13.24 0.41
CA SER A 275 -22.23 -11.91 0.93
C SER A 275 -22.39 -10.87 -0.17
N ILE A 276 -21.51 -10.89 -1.19
CA ILE A 276 -21.60 -9.97 -2.34
C ILE A 276 -22.90 -10.20 -3.11
N LEU A 277 -23.26 -11.45 -3.42
CA LEU A 277 -24.50 -11.75 -4.12
C LEU A 277 -25.74 -11.38 -3.32
N THR A 278 -25.71 -11.58 -2.00
CA THR A 278 -26.78 -11.15 -1.11
C THR A 278 -26.97 -9.64 -1.17
N GLY A 279 -25.87 -8.87 -1.18
CA GLY A 279 -25.90 -7.42 -1.34
C GLY A 279 -26.40 -6.96 -2.72
N ILE A 280 -25.96 -7.60 -3.80
CA ILE A 280 -26.39 -7.27 -5.18
C ILE A 280 -27.88 -7.57 -5.37
N PHE A 281 -28.33 -8.76 -4.98
CA PHE A 281 -29.73 -9.17 -5.15
C PHE A 281 -30.65 -8.57 -4.08
N ASN A 282 -30.09 -7.97 -3.03
CA ASN A 282 -30.82 -7.49 -1.85
C ASN A 282 -31.77 -8.57 -1.27
N ALA A 283 -31.32 -9.83 -1.30
CA ALA A 283 -32.09 -11.00 -0.91
C ALA A 283 -31.16 -12.14 -0.47
N PRO A 284 -31.57 -13.00 0.49
CA PRO A 284 -30.79 -14.17 0.89
C PRO A 284 -30.49 -15.09 -0.29
N LEU A 285 -29.21 -15.48 -0.46
CA LEU A 285 -28.78 -16.26 -1.61
C LEU A 285 -29.49 -17.62 -1.71
N ASP A 286 -29.80 -18.28 -0.60
CA ASP A 286 -30.57 -19.53 -0.56
C ASP A 286 -31.96 -19.38 -1.22
N LYS A 287 -32.62 -18.23 -1.01
CA LYS A 287 -33.90 -17.92 -1.67
C LYS A 287 -33.75 -17.63 -3.15
N VAL A 288 -32.64 -17.02 -3.56
CA VAL A 288 -32.34 -16.84 -4.98
C VAL A 288 -32.06 -18.19 -5.66
N GLU A 289 -31.38 -19.12 -4.98
CA GLU A 289 -31.16 -20.48 -5.49
C GLU A 289 -32.48 -21.26 -5.63
N GLU A 290 -33.45 -21.06 -4.73
CA GLU A 290 -34.81 -21.61 -4.88
C GLU A 290 -35.44 -21.13 -6.20
N ILE A 291 -35.34 -19.84 -6.54
CA ILE A 291 -35.86 -19.30 -7.81
C ILE A 291 -35.10 -19.84 -9.02
N LEU A 292 -33.78 -20.02 -8.93
CA LEU A 292 -32.97 -20.64 -9.99
C LEU A 292 -33.32 -22.11 -10.23
N SER A 293 -33.86 -22.79 -9.22
CA SER A 293 -34.25 -24.20 -9.26
C SER A 293 -35.65 -24.42 -9.83
N LEU A 294 -36.49 -23.38 -9.89
CA LEU A 294 -37.86 -23.47 -10.39
C LEU A 294 -37.87 -23.87 -11.87
N VAL A 295 -38.68 -24.87 -12.19
CA VAL A 295 -38.98 -25.20 -13.58
C VAL A 295 -40.12 -24.31 -14.05
N ALA A 296 -40.11 -23.88 -15.32
CA ALA A 296 -41.14 -23.03 -15.92
C ALA A 296 -42.60 -23.51 -15.75
N THR A 297 -42.77 -24.81 -15.47
CA THR A 297 -44.07 -25.46 -15.24
C THR A 297 -44.52 -25.47 -13.78
N GLU A 298 -43.64 -25.16 -12.83
CA GLU A 298 -43.95 -25.07 -11.41
C GLU A 298 -44.55 -23.69 -11.10
N SER A 299 -45.65 -23.66 -10.35
CA SER A 299 -46.23 -22.39 -9.90
C SER A 299 -45.49 -21.93 -8.65
N PRO A 300 -44.78 -20.78 -8.67
CA PRO A 300 -44.17 -20.21 -7.47
C PRO A 300 -45.25 -19.88 -6.42
N ASP A 301 -44.88 -20.01 -5.14
CA ASP A 301 -45.73 -19.57 -4.03
C ASP A 301 -45.78 -18.02 -3.92
N GLU A 302 -46.52 -17.49 -2.94
CA GLU A 302 -46.68 -16.04 -2.76
C GLU A 302 -45.37 -15.33 -2.43
N ALA A 303 -44.51 -15.94 -1.59
CA ALA A 303 -43.22 -15.38 -1.21
C ALA A 303 -42.21 -15.43 -2.35
N GLN A 304 -42.23 -16.51 -3.14
CA GLN A 304 -41.42 -16.66 -4.34
C GLN A 304 -41.85 -15.68 -5.43
N ASN A 305 -43.14 -15.47 -5.64
CA ASN A 305 -43.63 -14.47 -6.59
C ASN A 305 -43.22 -13.04 -6.21
N ASP A 306 -43.33 -12.69 -4.92
CA ASP A 306 -42.88 -11.40 -4.42
C ASP A 306 -41.37 -11.20 -4.65
N LEU A 307 -40.56 -12.23 -4.35
CA LEU A 307 -39.12 -12.20 -4.63
C LEU A 307 -38.82 -12.09 -6.12
N ILE A 308 -39.54 -12.82 -6.99
CA ILE A 308 -39.39 -12.73 -8.45
C ILE A 308 -39.66 -11.30 -8.93
N LEU A 309 -40.74 -10.66 -8.46
CA LEU A 309 -41.07 -9.29 -8.83
C LEU A 309 -39.98 -8.30 -8.39
N ARG A 310 -39.49 -8.44 -7.14
CA ARG A 310 -38.38 -7.61 -6.63
C ARG A 310 -37.09 -7.80 -7.42
N LEU A 311 -36.75 -9.04 -7.77
CA LEU A 311 -35.56 -9.34 -8.58
C LEU A 311 -35.69 -8.84 -10.01
N LYS A 312 -36.90 -8.87 -10.61
CA LYS A 312 -37.13 -8.28 -11.94
C LYS A 312 -36.95 -6.77 -11.92
N ASP A 313 -37.55 -6.09 -10.95
CA ASP A 313 -37.39 -4.64 -10.75
C ASP A 313 -35.91 -4.27 -10.58
N ARG A 314 -35.21 -5.00 -9.70
CA ARG A 314 -33.78 -4.89 -9.44
C ARG A 314 -32.92 -4.99 -10.70
N LEU A 315 -33.24 -5.93 -11.58
CA LEU A 315 -32.49 -6.17 -12.82
C LEU A 315 -33.02 -5.35 -14.00
N GLN A 316 -33.95 -4.42 -13.76
CA GLN A 316 -34.61 -3.60 -14.78
C GLN A 316 -35.29 -4.44 -15.86
N LEU A 317 -35.82 -5.61 -15.47
CA LEU A 317 -36.63 -6.50 -16.30
C LEU A 317 -38.10 -6.12 -16.18
N ASP A 318 -38.84 -6.21 -17.28
CA ASP A 318 -40.27 -5.91 -17.30
C ASP A 318 -41.04 -7.01 -16.54
N PRO A 319 -41.74 -6.69 -15.45
CA PRO A 319 -42.48 -7.66 -14.64
C PRO A 319 -43.51 -8.47 -15.44
N LEU A 320 -44.10 -7.87 -16.47
CA LEU A 320 -45.23 -8.38 -17.25
C LEU A 320 -44.79 -9.15 -18.50
N THR A 321 -43.69 -8.73 -19.13
CA THR A 321 -43.28 -9.28 -20.43
C THR A 321 -42.06 -10.20 -20.35
N ASP A 322 -41.20 -10.05 -19.34
CA ASP A 322 -40.03 -10.90 -19.18
C ASP A 322 -40.35 -12.23 -18.47
N SER A 323 -39.87 -13.33 -19.04
CA SER A 323 -40.15 -14.68 -18.53
C SER A 323 -39.27 -15.05 -17.32
N LEU A 324 -39.65 -16.12 -16.60
CA LEU A 324 -38.85 -16.65 -15.50
C LEU A 324 -37.48 -17.12 -15.98
N GLU A 325 -37.41 -17.73 -17.17
CA GLU A 325 -36.14 -18.18 -17.77
C GLU A 325 -35.20 -17.03 -18.08
N ARG A 326 -35.74 -15.87 -18.51
CA ARG A 326 -34.94 -14.66 -18.71
C ARG A 326 -34.34 -14.17 -17.40
N LEU A 327 -35.16 -14.10 -16.34
CA LEU A 327 -34.69 -13.77 -14.99
C LEU A 327 -33.59 -14.74 -14.52
N GLN A 328 -33.81 -16.04 -14.65
CA GLN A 328 -32.83 -17.06 -14.27
C GLN A 328 -31.51 -16.93 -15.05
N SER A 329 -31.58 -16.64 -16.36
CA SER A 329 -30.41 -16.41 -17.20
C SER A 329 -29.61 -15.18 -16.74
N GLU A 330 -30.26 -14.08 -16.40
CA GLU A 330 -29.60 -12.87 -15.88
C GLU A 330 -28.96 -13.15 -14.51
N LEU A 331 -29.68 -13.81 -13.59
CA LEU A 331 -29.14 -14.22 -12.29
C LEU A 331 -27.89 -15.10 -12.43
N LEU A 332 -27.90 -16.09 -13.33
CA LEU A 332 -26.72 -16.92 -13.62
C LEU A 332 -25.56 -16.12 -14.22
N THR A 333 -25.86 -15.15 -15.08
CA THR A 333 -24.86 -14.27 -15.69
C THR A 333 -24.17 -13.41 -14.61
N ILE A 334 -24.96 -12.84 -13.70
CA ILE A 334 -24.45 -12.07 -12.56
C ILE A 334 -23.61 -12.97 -11.64
N LYS A 335 -24.11 -14.16 -11.28
CA LYS A 335 -23.36 -15.14 -10.47
C LYS A 335 -22.00 -15.46 -11.07
N LYS A 336 -21.92 -15.64 -12.39
CA LYS A 336 -20.66 -15.91 -13.11
C LYS A 336 -19.74 -14.68 -13.15
N ALA A 337 -20.30 -13.49 -13.36
CA ALA A 337 -19.55 -12.24 -13.39
C ALA A 337 -18.99 -11.88 -12.02
N VAL A 338 -19.77 -12.02 -10.95
CA VAL A 338 -19.33 -11.83 -9.57
C VAL A 338 -18.18 -12.77 -9.22
N LEU A 339 -18.29 -14.05 -9.60
CA LEU A 339 -17.21 -15.03 -9.40
C LEU A 339 -15.90 -14.54 -10.02
N ALA A 340 -15.93 -14.14 -11.30
CA ALA A 340 -14.74 -13.63 -12.00
C ALA A 340 -14.22 -12.31 -11.41
N ASN A 341 -15.12 -11.42 -10.99
CA ASN A 341 -14.76 -10.13 -10.41
C ASN A 341 -14.11 -10.28 -9.04
N ILE A 342 -14.52 -11.24 -8.21
CA ILE A 342 -13.88 -11.54 -6.92
C ILE A 342 -12.44 -12.00 -7.14
N GLU A 343 -12.21 -12.90 -8.09
CA GLU A 343 -10.85 -13.36 -8.42
C GLU A 343 -9.98 -12.22 -8.94
N THR A 344 -10.56 -11.36 -9.78
CA THR A 344 -9.87 -10.19 -10.33
C THR A 344 -9.55 -9.17 -9.25
N ALA A 345 -10.50 -8.87 -8.36
CA ALA A 345 -10.32 -7.94 -7.24
C ALA A 345 -9.22 -8.39 -6.28
N ALA A 346 -9.20 -9.69 -5.93
CA ALA A 346 -8.16 -10.25 -5.07
C ALA A 346 -6.76 -10.15 -5.71
N LYS A 347 -6.65 -10.44 -7.01
CA LYS A 347 -5.40 -10.28 -7.78
C LYS A 347 -4.96 -8.82 -7.85
N LEU A 348 -5.86 -7.90 -8.18
CA LEU A 348 -5.55 -6.47 -8.27
C LEU A 348 -5.11 -5.90 -6.92
N LYS A 349 -5.79 -6.27 -5.82
CA LYS A 349 -5.36 -5.89 -4.46
C LYS A 349 -3.94 -6.37 -4.20
N ALA A 350 -3.65 -7.64 -4.46
CA ALA A 350 -2.32 -8.21 -4.27
C ALA A 350 -1.25 -7.51 -5.12
N GLU A 351 -1.54 -7.28 -6.41
CA GLU A 351 -0.66 -6.57 -7.34
C GLU A 351 -0.34 -5.16 -6.87
N LEU A 352 -1.37 -4.36 -6.58
CA LEU A 352 -1.21 -2.98 -6.11
C LEU A 352 -0.46 -2.95 -4.78
N SER A 353 -0.79 -3.86 -3.87
CA SER A 353 -0.16 -3.94 -2.57
C SER A 353 1.33 -4.29 -2.64
N VAL A 354 1.69 -5.32 -3.39
CA VAL A 354 3.09 -5.73 -3.51
C VAL A 354 3.88 -4.77 -4.38
N LYS A 355 3.32 -4.24 -5.47
CA LYS A 355 3.95 -3.17 -6.26
C LYS A 355 4.26 -1.99 -5.36
N PHE A 356 3.33 -1.59 -4.50
CA PHE A 356 3.55 -0.50 -3.55
C PHE A 356 4.73 -0.77 -2.61
N GLU A 357 4.79 -1.93 -1.95
CA GLU A 357 5.90 -2.19 -1.01
C GLU A 357 7.23 -2.44 -1.73
N TYR A 358 7.22 -3.13 -2.87
CA TYR A 358 8.43 -3.49 -3.61
C TYR A 358 9.07 -2.30 -4.34
N THR A 359 8.28 -1.38 -4.89
CA THR A 359 8.82 -0.14 -5.50
C THR A 359 9.45 0.77 -4.47
N ARG A 360 9.02 0.68 -3.20
CA ARG A 360 9.60 1.45 -2.10
C ARG A 360 10.93 0.92 -1.59
N LEU A 361 11.30 -0.31 -1.93
CA LEU A 361 12.59 -0.87 -1.55
C LEU A 361 13.69 -0.39 -2.49
N SER A 362 14.73 0.23 -1.91
CA SER A 362 15.98 0.45 -2.63
C SER A 362 16.72 -0.88 -2.84
N SER A 363 17.65 -0.94 -3.80
CA SER A 363 18.48 -2.13 -4.05
C SER A 363 19.33 -2.56 -2.85
N HIS A 364 19.50 -1.68 -1.85
CA HIS A 364 20.30 -1.97 -0.66
C HIS A 364 19.46 -2.40 0.55
N GLN A 365 18.13 -2.29 0.46
CA GLN A 365 17.21 -2.72 1.51
C GLN A 365 16.81 -4.19 1.34
N SER A 366 16.66 -4.87 2.48
CA SER A 366 16.23 -6.26 2.54
C SER A 366 14.70 -6.38 2.46
N LEU A 367 14.23 -7.23 1.56
CA LEU A 367 12.86 -7.75 1.49
C LEU A 367 12.56 -8.65 2.70
N LEU A 368 13.53 -9.45 3.13
CA LEU A 368 13.44 -10.32 4.29
C LEU A 368 14.76 -10.26 5.04
N GLU A 369 14.70 -10.17 6.37
CA GLU A 369 15.81 -10.48 7.27
C GLU A 369 15.34 -11.47 8.32
N ALA A 370 16.08 -12.56 8.47
CA ALA A 370 15.76 -13.61 9.42
C ALA A 370 17.01 -14.12 10.13
N LYS A 371 16.86 -14.44 11.40
CA LYS A 371 17.83 -15.14 12.22
C LYS A 371 17.45 -16.61 12.30
N LEU A 372 18.36 -17.46 11.87
CA LEU A 372 18.14 -18.89 11.70
C LEU A 372 18.91 -19.68 12.76
N THR A 373 18.24 -20.68 13.32
CA THR A 373 18.91 -21.81 13.99
C THR A 373 19.55 -22.74 12.94
N THR A 374 20.44 -23.65 13.35
CA THR A 374 21.02 -24.65 12.44
C THR A 374 19.94 -25.48 11.75
N LYS A 375 18.90 -25.89 12.50
CA LYS A 375 17.77 -26.64 11.98
C LYS A 375 16.94 -25.81 11.00
N GLY A 376 16.67 -24.54 11.34
CA GLY A 376 15.97 -23.62 10.45
C GLY A 376 16.72 -23.43 9.13
N LEU A 377 18.04 -23.21 9.18
CA LEU A 377 18.88 -23.11 7.99
C LEU A 377 18.77 -24.35 7.09
N GLU A 378 18.88 -25.56 7.66
CA GLU A 378 18.72 -26.81 6.89
C GLU A 378 17.36 -26.92 6.19
N GLN A 379 16.31 -26.38 6.80
CA GLN A 379 14.95 -26.43 6.25
C GLN A 379 14.73 -25.42 5.12
N VAL A 380 15.28 -24.20 5.23
CA VAL A 380 14.96 -23.11 4.29
C VAL A 380 16.09 -22.70 3.35
N HIS A 381 17.26 -23.33 3.43
CA HIS A 381 18.44 -22.95 2.65
C HIS A 381 18.16 -22.90 1.14
N LEU A 382 17.58 -23.96 0.58
CA LEU A 382 17.23 -23.99 -0.84
C LEU A 382 16.09 -23.02 -1.19
N ASP A 383 15.06 -22.94 -0.34
CA ASP A 383 13.94 -22.03 -0.56
C ASP A 383 14.39 -20.57 -0.59
N ALA A 384 15.35 -20.18 0.25
CA ALA A 384 15.97 -18.86 0.23
C ALA A 384 16.72 -18.61 -1.09
N LEU A 385 17.54 -19.56 -1.54
CA LEU A 385 18.27 -19.45 -2.81
C LEU A 385 17.32 -19.31 -4.01
N PHE A 386 16.19 -20.01 -4.00
CA PHE A 386 15.20 -19.94 -5.08
C PHE A 386 14.12 -18.87 -4.90
N GLY A 387 14.31 -17.94 -3.95
CA GLY A 387 13.39 -16.83 -3.76
C GLY A 387 11.99 -17.23 -3.26
N ARG A 388 11.81 -18.42 -2.69
CA ARG A 388 10.54 -18.92 -2.16
C ARG A 388 10.28 -18.41 -0.73
N VAL A 389 10.22 -17.10 -0.58
CA VAL A 389 10.11 -16.46 0.73
C VAL A 389 8.85 -16.86 1.50
N GLY A 390 7.76 -17.16 0.80
CA GLY A 390 6.50 -17.60 1.41
C GLY A 390 6.59 -18.87 2.26
N THR A 391 7.60 -19.74 2.06
CA THR A 391 7.84 -20.91 2.93
C THR A 391 8.60 -20.53 4.19
N ILE A 392 9.53 -19.58 4.08
CA ILE A 392 10.37 -19.07 5.17
C ILE A 392 9.52 -18.35 6.22
N THR A 393 8.42 -17.72 5.80
CA THR A 393 7.53 -16.95 6.68
C THR A 393 6.36 -17.75 7.27
N GLN A 394 6.33 -19.08 7.11
CA GLN A 394 5.26 -19.91 7.66
C GLN A 394 5.35 -20.03 9.18
N SER A 395 4.20 -20.02 9.85
CA SER A 395 4.10 -20.13 11.31
C SER A 395 4.67 -21.44 11.87
N SER A 396 4.74 -22.49 11.05
CA SER A 396 5.32 -23.79 11.42
C SER A 396 6.83 -23.75 11.74
N TYR A 397 7.51 -22.66 11.39
CA TYR A 397 8.96 -22.49 11.61
C TYR A 397 9.29 -21.44 12.68
N GLN A 398 8.30 -20.97 13.46
CA GLN A 398 8.49 -19.88 14.44
C GLN A 398 9.52 -20.18 15.53
N ASP A 399 9.75 -21.47 15.86
CA ASP A 399 10.75 -21.88 16.86
C ASP A 399 12.18 -21.92 16.26
N GLU A 400 12.31 -22.07 14.94
CA GLU A 400 13.57 -22.24 14.24
C GLU A 400 14.05 -20.99 13.47
N ILE A 401 13.12 -20.08 13.15
CA ILE A 401 13.30 -18.91 12.31
C ILE A 401 12.69 -17.69 13.02
N GLU A 402 13.55 -16.76 13.41
CA GLU A 402 13.15 -15.48 13.97
C GLU A 402 13.22 -14.42 12.88
N ILE A 403 12.08 -13.93 12.40
CA ILE A 403 12.06 -12.91 11.35
C ILE A 403 12.29 -11.54 12.00
N GLU A 404 13.42 -10.92 11.70
CA GLU A 404 13.77 -9.59 12.18
C GLU A 404 13.07 -8.51 11.32
N ARG A 405 12.88 -8.78 10.03
CA ARG A 405 12.25 -7.85 9.09
C ARG A 405 11.57 -8.58 7.93
N PHE A 406 10.38 -8.13 7.55
CA PHE A 406 9.76 -8.53 6.29
C PHE A 406 9.10 -7.31 5.62
N PHE A 407 9.62 -6.89 4.47
CA PHE A 407 9.39 -5.57 3.88
C PHE A 407 9.66 -4.43 4.87
N PHE A 408 8.67 -3.58 5.17
CA PHE A 408 8.76 -2.49 6.14
C PHE A 408 8.23 -2.87 7.54
N GLN A 409 7.85 -4.13 7.76
CA GLN A 409 7.36 -4.57 9.06
C GLN A 409 8.54 -5.07 9.92
N THR A 410 8.75 -4.40 11.04
CA THR A 410 9.60 -4.80 12.15
C THR A 410 8.70 -5.41 13.24
N SER A 411 8.42 -6.72 13.17
CA SER A 411 7.60 -7.38 14.18
C SER A 411 7.90 -8.87 14.28
N THR A 412 7.93 -9.38 15.53
CA THR A 412 7.94 -10.81 15.85
C THR A 412 6.61 -11.49 15.56
N GLU A 413 5.51 -10.73 15.48
CA GLU A 413 4.20 -11.16 14.99
C GLU A 413 3.96 -10.51 13.63
N ILE A 414 4.26 -11.24 12.55
CA ILE A 414 3.95 -10.78 11.20
C ILE A 414 2.44 -10.87 11.01
N LYS A 415 1.73 -9.76 11.25
CA LYS A 415 0.35 -9.58 10.78
C LYS A 415 0.46 -9.29 9.28
N GLN A 416 0.38 -10.34 8.47
CA GLN A 416 0.63 -10.39 7.02
C GLN A 416 -0.35 -9.56 6.15
N ALA A 417 -0.72 -8.33 6.53
CA ALA A 417 -1.47 -7.41 5.68
C ALA A 417 -0.51 -6.46 4.93
N TYR A 418 -0.47 -6.53 3.59
CA TYR A 418 0.48 -5.76 2.77
C TYR A 418 -0.20 -4.66 1.93
N GLY A 419 0.51 -3.54 1.74
CA GLY A 419 0.42 -2.61 0.61
C GLY A 419 -0.79 -1.66 0.49
N PHE A 420 -0.82 -0.86 -0.60
CA PHE A 420 -1.68 0.32 -0.84
C PHE A 420 -3.09 0.17 -0.26
N ASN A 421 -3.43 1.05 0.70
CA ASN A 421 -4.34 0.83 1.83
C ASN A 421 -3.92 -0.39 2.63
N LEU A 422 -2.87 -0.18 3.44
CA LEU A 422 -2.67 -1.00 4.61
C LEU A 422 -4.05 -1.10 5.26
N GLY A 423 -4.55 -2.33 5.43
CA GLY A 423 -5.86 -2.57 6.03
C GLY A 423 -5.96 -1.62 7.21
N PHE A 424 -7.05 -0.86 7.25
CA PHE A 424 -7.18 0.45 7.89
C PHE A 424 -6.45 0.59 9.25
N GLY A 425 -6.21 -0.49 10.00
CA GLY A 425 -5.38 -0.59 11.22
C GLY A 425 -3.87 -0.34 11.17
N ALA A 426 -3.17 -0.16 10.04
CA ALA A 426 -1.73 0.21 10.12
C ALA A 426 -1.50 1.71 10.35
N TRP A 427 -2.50 2.55 10.06
CA TRP A 427 -2.38 4.00 10.19
C TRP A 427 -2.54 4.49 11.64
N SER A 428 -3.19 3.68 12.49
CA SER A 428 -3.34 3.95 13.94
C SER A 428 -2.03 3.85 14.73
N ALA A 429 -0.92 3.39 14.11
CA ALA A 429 0.41 3.35 14.71
C ALA A 429 1.23 4.63 14.49
N MET A 430 0.72 5.61 13.75
CA MET A 430 1.41 6.88 13.49
C MET A 430 1.26 7.87 14.64
N SER A 431 2.24 8.76 14.80
CA SER A 431 2.22 9.83 15.80
C SER A 431 1.03 10.79 15.61
N ARG A 432 0.64 11.49 16.69
CA ARG A 432 -0.49 12.43 16.71
C ARG A 432 -0.51 13.42 15.55
N ASN A 433 0.67 13.87 15.11
CA ASN A 433 0.85 14.55 13.84
C ASN A 433 1.92 13.77 13.07
N SER A 434 1.62 13.42 11.82
CA SER A 434 2.50 12.62 10.96
C SER A 434 2.64 13.30 9.60
N TYR A 435 3.87 13.57 9.19
CA TYR A 435 4.22 14.05 7.87
C TYR A 435 5.31 13.16 7.31
N SER A 436 5.12 12.69 6.09
CA SER A 436 6.20 12.04 5.35
C SER A 436 6.05 12.31 3.87
N PHE A 437 7.14 12.74 3.24
CA PHE A 437 7.27 12.76 1.79
C PHE A 437 8.54 12.00 1.43
N LYS A 438 8.42 10.99 0.58
CA LYS A 438 9.55 10.15 0.18
C LYS A 438 9.52 9.89 -1.31
N THR A 439 10.68 10.00 -1.93
CA THR A 439 10.91 9.59 -3.32
C THR A 439 11.96 8.50 -3.32
N ILE A 440 11.66 7.40 -3.99
CA ILE A 440 12.53 6.23 -4.11
C ILE A 440 12.97 6.15 -5.55
N GLU A 441 14.29 6.12 -5.73
CA GLU A 441 14.95 6.09 -7.02
C GLU A 441 15.44 4.69 -7.32
N THR A 442 15.06 4.17 -8.49
CA THR A 442 15.60 2.94 -9.06
C THR A 442 16.30 3.27 -10.37
N ARG A 443 17.50 2.71 -10.58
CA ARG A 443 18.27 2.88 -11.83
C ARG A 443 18.47 1.55 -12.53
N ASP A 444 18.32 1.53 -13.84
CA ASP A 444 18.66 0.35 -14.65
C ASP A 444 20.15 0.32 -15.06
N LYS A 445 20.56 -0.72 -15.78
CA LYS A 445 21.93 -0.87 -16.31
C LYS A 445 22.34 0.25 -17.28
N LEU A 446 21.37 0.91 -17.91
CA LEU A 446 21.58 2.04 -18.81
C LEU A 446 21.55 3.38 -18.05
N ASN A 447 21.50 3.34 -16.72
CA ASN A 447 21.41 4.48 -15.82
C ASN A 447 20.13 5.33 -16.03
N ARG A 448 19.09 4.76 -16.65
CA ARG A 448 17.77 5.40 -16.73
C ARG A 448 17.10 5.33 -15.36
N VAL A 449 16.34 6.37 -15.04
CA VAL A 449 15.77 6.56 -13.70
C VAL A 449 14.29 6.17 -13.70
N GLN A 450 13.86 5.43 -12.69
CA GLN A 450 12.45 5.21 -12.36
C GLN A 450 12.21 5.73 -10.93
N LEU A 451 11.19 6.55 -10.76
CA LEU A 451 10.86 7.18 -9.48
C LEU A 451 9.49 6.71 -8.98
N ALA A 452 9.41 6.50 -7.67
CA ALA A 452 8.16 6.31 -6.94
C ALA A 452 8.12 7.26 -5.74
N THR A 453 7.10 8.10 -5.69
CA THR A 453 6.94 9.16 -4.70
C THR A 453 5.64 8.95 -3.92
N LEU A 454 5.72 9.15 -2.60
CA LEU A 454 4.58 9.08 -1.69
C LEU A 454 4.65 10.25 -0.70
N GLY A 455 3.62 11.08 -0.70
CA GLY A 455 3.30 12.05 0.33
C GLY A 455 2.20 11.51 1.24
N MET A 456 2.36 11.64 2.55
CA MET A 456 1.36 11.33 3.55
C MET A 456 1.33 12.42 4.63
N ARG A 457 0.11 12.84 4.98
CA ARG A 457 -0.18 13.68 6.14
C ARG A 457 -1.29 13.03 6.95
N GLY A 458 -1.09 12.93 8.25
CA GLY A 458 -2.08 12.40 9.18
C GLY A 458 -2.15 13.17 10.48
N TYR A 459 -3.36 13.36 11.00
CA TYR A 459 -3.61 13.92 12.32
C TYR A 459 -4.51 13.00 13.14
N GLN A 460 -4.15 12.80 14.40
CA GLN A 460 -4.99 12.13 15.38
C GLN A 460 -5.56 13.15 16.37
N ASP A 461 -6.87 13.14 16.51
CA ASP A 461 -7.59 13.82 17.59
C ASP A 461 -8.06 12.82 18.65
N ASP A 462 -8.19 13.32 19.88
CA ASP A 462 -8.76 12.58 21.01
C ASP A 462 -9.82 13.48 21.66
N ILE A 463 -11.08 13.12 21.45
CA ILE A 463 -12.22 13.86 21.96
C ILE A 463 -12.98 12.92 22.90
N ASN A 464 -12.89 13.17 24.20
CA ASN A 464 -13.57 12.39 25.24
C ASN A 464 -13.24 10.87 25.25
N GLY A 465 -12.07 10.47 24.75
CA GLY A 465 -11.65 9.07 24.66
C GLY A 465 -11.95 8.41 23.31
N ASP A 466 -12.70 9.08 22.43
CA ASP A 466 -12.88 8.67 21.05
C ASP A 466 -11.69 9.14 20.21
N LYS A 467 -11.16 8.23 19.39
CA LYS A 467 -10.00 8.51 18.55
C LYS A 467 -10.49 8.78 17.14
N CYS A 468 -10.16 9.96 16.63
CA CYS A 468 -10.38 10.31 15.23
C CYS A 468 -9.05 10.45 14.53
N HIS A 469 -8.94 9.87 13.34
CA HIS A 469 -7.77 10.02 12.50
C HIS A 469 -8.17 10.55 11.13
N TYR A 470 -7.46 11.56 10.66
CA TYR A 470 -7.64 12.15 9.35
C TYR A 470 -6.37 11.95 8.56
N TYR A 471 -6.48 11.47 7.33
CA TYR A 471 -5.33 11.26 6.46
C TYR A 471 -5.56 11.81 5.05
N LEU A 472 -4.45 12.29 4.50
CA LEU A 472 -4.27 12.64 3.10
C LEU A 472 -3.04 11.88 2.60
N SER A 473 -3.19 11.14 1.51
CA SER A 473 -2.05 10.58 0.79
C SER A 473 -2.06 10.98 -0.68
N PHE A 474 -0.87 11.22 -1.21
CA PHE A 474 -0.62 11.56 -2.59
C PHE A 474 0.46 10.64 -3.12
N ASP A 475 0.13 9.86 -4.14
CA ASP A 475 1.05 8.93 -4.78
C ASP A 475 1.39 9.37 -6.21
N ALA A 476 2.65 9.18 -6.58
CA ALA A 476 3.12 9.38 -7.94
C ALA A 476 4.12 8.27 -8.29
N GLN A 477 3.82 7.45 -9.28
CA GLN A 477 4.66 6.30 -9.65
C GLN A 477 4.92 6.22 -11.14
N MET A 478 6.17 6.04 -11.53
CA MET A 478 6.53 5.76 -12.92
C MET A 478 6.29 4.29 -13.27
N VAL A 479 5.51 4.04 -14.32
CA VAL A 479 5.24 2.66 -14.80
C VAL A 479 6.48 2.03 -15.44
N ALA A 480 7.34 2.84 -16.05
CA ALA A 480 8.56 2.42 -16.72
C ALA A 480 9.73 3.35 -16.39
N PHE A 481 10.95 2.92 -16.71
CA PHE A 481 12.12 3.79 -16.65
C PHE A 481 11.95 5.00 -17.56
N SER A 482 12.36 6.16 -17.04
CA SER A 482 12.24 7.45 -17.70
C SER A 482 12.90 7.46 -19.06
N THR A 483 12.22 8.09 -20.02
CA THR A 483 12.82 8.43 -21.31
C THR A 483 13.45 9.82 -21.30
N SER A 484 13.22 10.58 -20.24
CA SER A 484 13.62 11.97 -20.06
C SER A 484 14.62 12.13 -18.92
N THR A 485 15.44 13.18 -18.96
CA THR A 485 16.33 13.53 -17.85
C THR A 485 16.33 15.06 -17.69
N PRO A 486 15.74 15.61 -16.60
CA PRO A 486 15.03 14.91 -15.52
C PRO A 486 13.72 14.24 -15.97
N PRO A 487 13.21 13.23 -15.24
CA PRO A 487 11.88 12.63 -15.49
C PRO A 487 10.76 13.67 -15.51
N LYS A 488 9.79 13.47 -16.40
CA LYS A 488 8.66 14.39 -16.58
C LYS A 488 7.45 13.95 -15.76
N LEU A 489 6.66 14.91 -15.27
CA LEU A 489 5.47 14.59 -14.45
C LEU A 489 4.47 13.68 -15.20
N ARG A 490 4.36 13.80 -16.52
CA ARG A 490 3.50 12.94 -17.36
C ARG A 490 3.93 11.47 -17.41
N GLU A 491 5.16 11.15 -17.02
CA GLU A 491 5.65 9.76 -16.94
C GLU A 491 5.17 9.06 -15.65
N PHE A 492 4.46 9.78 -14.78
CA PHE A 492 3.91 9.28 -13.52
C PHE A 492 2.40 9.02 -13.63
N THR A 493 1.98 7.88 -13.11
CA THR A 493 0.62 7.65 -12.63
C THR A 493 0.48 8.38 -11.30
N LEU A 494 -0.57 9.20 -11.17
CA LEU A 494 -0.85 10.00 -9.97
C LEU A 494 -2.09 9.46 -9.27
N GLY A 495 -2.13 9.57 -7.95
CA GLY A 495 -3.32 9.26 -7.16
C GLY A 495 -3.45 10.16 -5.94
N LEU A 496 -4.68 10.23 -5.43
CA LEU A 496 -5.03 11.02 -4.25
C LEU A 496 -6.02 10.22 -3.41
N THR A 497 -5.73 10.11 -2.12
CA THR A 497 -6.61 9.42 -1.17
C THR A 497 -6.86 10.28 0.06
N LEU A 498 -8.13 10.37 0.46
CA LEU A 498 -8.57 10.96 1.71
C LEU A 498 -9.15 9.88 2.60
N VAL A 499 -8.83 9.92 3.89
CA VAL A 499 -9.36 8.98 4.88
C VAL A 499 -9.82 9.74 6.10
N HIS A 500 -10.97 9.35 6.64
CA HIS A 500 -11.43 9.73 7.96
C HIS A 500 -11.84 8.47 8.71
N GLU A 501 -11.07 8.16 9.75
CA GLU A 501 -11.31 7.07 10.67
C GLU A 501 -11.79 7.61 12.02
N GLN A 502 -12.75 6.92 12.63
CA GLN A 502 -13.32 7.23 13.93
C GLN A 502 -13.49 5.93 14.70
N GLN A 503 -12.99 5.86 15.93
CA GLN A 503 -13.13 4.72 16.82
C GLN A 503 -13.88 5.14 18.09
N GLU A 504 -14.99 4.45 18.36
CA GLU A 504 -15.90 4.71 19.48
C GLU A 504 -16.18 3.41 20.25
N ALA A 505 -16.44 3.53 21.55
CA ALA A 505 -16.83 2.37 22.35
C ALA A 505 -18.22 1.84 21.95
N SER A 506 -19.16 2.75 21.63
CA SER A 506 -20.53 2.45 21.22
C SER A 506 -21.11 3.67 20.54
N VAL A 507 -21.98 3.51 19.53
CA VAL A 507 -22.61 4.63 18.82
C VAL A 507 -23.92 5.05 19.48
N THR A 508 -23.96 6.25 20.05
CA THR A 508 -25.16 6.89 20.57
C THR A 508 -26.03 7.46 19.45
N SER A 509 -27.30 7.77 19.74
CA SER A 509 -28.19 8.41 18.76
C SER A 509 -27.66 9.74 18.22
N ASN A 510 -26.84 10.48 18.97
CA ASN A 510 -26.26 11.75 18.51
C ASN A 510 -25.06 11.50 17.59
N GLU A 511 -24.21 10.53 17.90
CA GLU A 511 -23.12 10.09 17.01
C GLU A 511 -23.66 9.50 15.71
N LEU A 512 -24.78 8.79 15.77
CA LEU A 512 -25.48 8.30 14.59
C LEU A 512 -25.93 9.43 13.65
N ASP A 513 -26.46 10.53 14.20
CA ASP A 513 -26.79 11.72 13.40
C ASP A 513 -25.54 12.32 12.75
N HIS A 514 -24.43 12.43 13.50
CA HIS A 514 -23.15 12.91 12.97
C HIS A 514 -22.60 11.99 11.86
N LEU A 515 -22.75 10.67 12.02
CA LEU A 515 -22.33 9.69 11.03
C LEU A 515 -23.14 9.82 9.74
N VAL A 516 -24.47 9.88 9.81
CA VAL A 516 -25.32 10.01 8.62
C VAL A 516 -25.08 11.34 7.90
N ASP A 517 -24.86 12.42 8.66
CA ASP A 517 -24.45 13.72 8.10
C ASP A 517 -23.07 13.65 7.41
N ASP A 518 -22.10 12.96 8.01
CA ASP A 518 -20.81 12.69 7.38
C ASP A 518 -20.97 11.92 6.07
N LEU A 519 -21.74 10.84 6.07
CA LEU A 519 -22.01 10.06 4.86
C LEU A 519 -22.62 10.90 3.75
N SER A 520 -23.52 11.83 4.10
CA SER A 520 -24.12 12.76 3.14
C SER A 520 -23.08 13.73 2.57
N VAL A 521 -22.19 14.28 3.41
CA VAL A 521 -21.13 15.22 2.97
C VAL A 521 -20.10 14.52 2.09
N TRP A 522 -19.80 13.26 2.39
CA TRP A 522 -18.96 12.38 1.56
C TRP A 522 -19.70 11.83 0.35
N GLY A 523 -20.93 12.28 0.08
CA GLY A 523 -21.71 11.93 -1.10
C GLY A 523 -22.18 10.48 -1.16
N MET A 524 -22.04 9.71 -0.07
CA MET A 524 -22.39 8.29 0.00
C MET A 524 -23.89 8.07 -0.06
N ILE A 525 -24.64 8.90 0.65
CA ILE A 525 -26.10 8.86 0.64
C ILE A 525 -26.66 10.19 0.11
N PRO A 526 -27.76 10.18 -0.65
CA PRO A 526 -28.50 11.39 -0.94
C PRO A 526 -29.29 11.88 0.29
N GLU A 527 -29.58 13.18 0.36
CA GLU A 527 -30.26 13.77 1.52
C GLU A 527 -31.65 13.15 1.83
N PHE A 528 -32.36 12.64 0.81
CA PHE A 528 -33.68 12.04 1.01
C PHE A 528 -33.63 10.65 1.65
N GLU A 529 -32.48 9.98 1.67
CA GLU A 529 -32.27 8.68 2.32
C GLU A 529 -31.77 8.83 3.77
N TYR A 530 -31.70 10.06 4.30
CA TYR A 530 -31.12 10.33 5.63
C TYR A 530 -31.78 9.49 6.74
N GLU A 531 -33.10 9.53 6.87
CA GLU A 531 -33.82 8.83 7.94
C GLU A 531 -33.79 7.31 7.76
N ASP A 532 -33.88 6.82 6.53
CA ASP A 532 -33.81 5.39 6.23
C ASP A 532 -32.41 4.83 6.54
N THR A 533 -31.36 5.56 6.15
CA THR A 533 -29.96 5.20 6.47
C THR A 533 -29.72 5.23 7.97
N LYS A 534 -30.25 6.27 8.66
CA LYS A 534 -30.17 6.37 10.12
C LYS A 534 -30.83 5.17 10.79
N HIS A 535 -32.03 4.80 10.36
CA HIS A 535 -32.72 3.64 10.91
C HIS A 535 -31.92 2.36 10.65
N ARG A 536 -31.41 2.16 9.43
CA ARG A 536 -30.58 1.00 9.08
C ARG A 536 -29.33 0.89 9.95
N LEU A 537 -28.58 1.99 10.10
CA LEU A 537 -27.39 2.02 10.97
C LEU A 537 -27.74 1.76 12.43
N SER A 538 -28.89 2.29 12.91
CA SER A 538 -29.33 2.04 14.28
C SER A 538 -29.58 0.57 14.56
N GLU A 539 -30.08 -0.19 13.58
CA GLU A 539 -30.31 -1.64 13.72
C GLU A 539 -28.99 -2.43 13.59
N ILE A 540 -28.11 -2.04 12.66
CA ILE A 540 -26.79 -2.66 12.47
C ILE A 540 -25.95 -2.54 13.74
N LEU A 541 -25.82 -1.31 14.25
CA LEU A 541 -24.97 -0.94 15.38
C LEU A 541 -25.64 -1.13 16.74
N LYS A 542 -26.88 -1.64 16.76
CA LYS A 542 -27.57 -1.96 18.00
C LYS A 542 -26.76 -2.96 18.81
N ASP A 543 -26.48 -2.62 20.07
CA ASP A 543 -25.70 -3.42 21.01
C ASP A 543 -24.28 -3.77 20.48
N ALA A 544 -23.74 -2.93 19.59
CA ALA A 544 -22.39 -3.08 19.06
C ALA A 544 -21.37 -2.36 19.96
N ASP A 545 -20.24 -3.04 20.19
CA ASP A 545 -19.10 -2.53 20.95
C ASP A 545 -17.88 -2.32 20.04
N ASN A 546 -16.97 -1.42 20.43
CA ASN A 546 -15.72 -1.11 19.73
C ASN A 546 -15.96 -0.83 18.24
N VAL A 547 -16.83 0.14 17.97
CA VAL A 547 -17.23 0.52 16.62
C VAL A 547 -16.15 1.39 16.01
N ARG A 548 -15.64 0.97 14.86
CA ARG A 548 -14.69 1.69 14.05
C ARG A 548 -15.30 1.99 12.70
N ILE A 549 -15.28 3.26 12.32
CA ILE A 549 -15.88 3.79 11.11
C ILE A 549 -14.75 4.34 10.26
N VAL A 550 -14.61 3.87 9.03
CA VAL A 550 -13.58 4.35 8.11
C VAL A 550 -14.20 4.79 6.80
N LYS A 551 -14.10 6.09 6.52
CA LYS A 551 -14.50 6.73 5.27
C LYS A 551 -13.26 6.89 4.40
N THR A 552 -13.36 6.57 3.12
CA THR A 552 -12.27 6.76 2.16
C THR A 552 -12.79 7.32 0.86
N LEU A 553 -12.06 8.29 0.31
CA LEU A 553 -12.24 8.80 -1.04
C LEU A 553 -10.93 8.59 -1.79
N ASN A 554 -11.00 7.95 -2.95
CA ASN A 554 -9.84 7.70 -3.81
C ASN A 554 -10.09 8.25 -5.22
N LEU A 555 -9.11 8.99 -5.75
CA LEU A 555 -9.04 9.38 -7.15
C LEU A 555 -7.96 8.55 -7.83
N ASP A 556 -8.34 7.81 -8.86
CA ASP A 556 -7.36 7.19 -9.76
C ASP A 556 -6.70 8.24 -10.68
N HIS A 557 -5.71 7.80 -11.45
CA HIS A 557 -4.95 8.68 -12.33
C HIS A 557 -5.81 9.45 -13.33
N ASP A 558 -6.71 8.75 -14.03
CA ASP A 558 -7.48 9.36 -15.10
C ASP A 558 -8.47 10.39 -14.55
N ALA A 559 -9.17 10.05 -13.45
CA ALA A 559 -10.04 11.00 -12.77
C ALA A 559 -9.25 12.16 -12.19
N PHE A 560 -8.10 11.89 -11.57
CA PHE A 560 -7.30 12.93 -10.94
C PHE A 560 -6.80 13.95 -11.98
N ILE A 561 -6.20 13.49 -13.09
CA ILE A 561 -5.74 14.38 -14.17
C ILE A 561 -6.90 15.17 -14.78
N GLN A 562 -8.07 14.55 -14.99
CA GLN A 562 -9.25 15.26 -15.51
C GLN A 562 -9.76 16.35 -14.55
N LEU A 563 -9.63 16.13 -13.24
CA LEU A 563 -10.09 17.07 -12.21
C LEU A 563 -9.09 18.19 -11.90
N LEU A 564 -7.79 18.00 -12.18
CA LEU A 564 -6.73 18.98 -11.90
C LEU A 564 -7.07 20.42 -12.34
N PRO A 565 -7.61 20.67 -13.55
CA PRO A 565 -7.99 22.03 -13.96
C PRO A 565 -9.07 22.67 -13.09
N LEU A 566 -10.05 21.91 -12.60
CA LEU A 566 -11.11 22.43 -11.73
C LEU A 566 -10.63 22.57 -10.29
N LEU A 567 -9.89 21.58 -9.79
CA LEU A 567 -9.32 21.58 -8.45
C LEU A 567 -8.33 22.73 -8.26
N GLY A 568 -7.56 23.05 -9.31
CA GLY A 568 -6.59 24.15 -9.33
C GLY A 568 -7.19 25.55 -9.53
N GLN A 569 -8.50 25.67 -9.77
CA GLN A 569 -9.15 26.98 -9.90
C GLN A 569 -9.64 27.47 -8.54
N PHE A 570 -9.20 28.67 -8.16
CA PHE A 570 -9.79 29.39 -7.03
C PHE A 570 -11.15 30.00 -7.42
N ASP A 571 -12.17 29.13 -7.51
CA ASP A 571 -13.57 29.51 -7.72
C ASP A 571 -14.24 29.71 -6.34
N SER A 572 -14.26 30.96 -5.86
CA SER A 572 -14.76 31.28 -4.51
C SER A 572 -16.21 30.85 -4.29
N ARG A 573 -17.04 30.80 -5.33
CA ARG A 573 -18.42 30.33 -5.23
C ARG A 573 -18.48 28.82 -4.98
N ARG A 574 -17.74 28.03 -5.76
CA ARG A 574 -17.68 26.57 -5.60
C ARG A 574 -17.09 26.18 -4.25
N LEU A 575 -15.97 26.81 -3.89
CA LEU A 575 -15.29 26.60 -2.61
C LEU A 575 -16.19 26.96 -1.43
N ALA A 576 -16.92 28.08 -1.49
CA ALA A 576 -17.85 28.49 -0.45
C ALA A 576 -19.02 27.52 -0.25
N ILE A 577 -19.55 26.95 -1.34
CA ILE A 577 -20.59 25.91 -1.26
C ILE A 577 -20.05 24.68 -0.51
N SER A 578 -18.84 24.22 -0.84
CA SER A 578 -18.23 23.07 -0.16
C SER A 578 -17.88 23.34 1.31
N LEU A 579 -17.37 24.54 1.63
CA LEU A 579 -17.12 24.95 3.01
C LEU A 579 -18.41 25.01 3.85
N ALA A 580 -19.49 25.52 3.26
CA ALA A 580 -20.79 25.56 3.90
C ALA A 580 -21.34 24.14 4.13
N ALA A 581 -21.26 23.26 3.13
CA ALA A 581 -21.71 21.86 3.23
C ALA A 581 -20.98 21.10 4.35
N ALA A 582 -19.68 21.37 4.55
CA ALA A 582 -18.83 20.73 5.54
C ALA A 582 -19.02 21.22 6.99
N LEU A 583 -19.82 22.27 7.22
CA LEU A 583 -20.10 22.73 8.59
C LEU A 583 -20.76 21.60 9.41
N PRO A 584 -20.33 21.37 10.66
CA PRO A 584 -20.87 20.31 11.49
C PRO A 584 -22.32 20.60 11.89
N ILE A 585 -23.11 19.53 12.00
CA ILE A 585 -24.46 19.60 12.57
C ILE A 585 -24.42 19.71 14.10
N ASN A 586 -25.47 20.29 14.67
CA ASN A 586 -25.81 20.13 16.08
C ASN A 586 -27.32 20.36 16.23
N HIS A 587 -28.11 19.29 16.30
CA HIS A 587 -29.57 19.42 16.34
C HIS A 587 -30.10 20.14 17.59
N LYS A 588 -29.34 20.17 18.69
CA LYS A 588 -29.73 20.85 19.94
C LYS A 588 -29.47 22.35 19.86
N ILE A 589 -28.34 22.75 19.29
CA ILE A 589 -27.86 24.13 19.30
C ILE A 589 -28.12 24.82 17.97
N LEU A 590 -28.00 24.17 16.82
CA LEU A 590 -28.15 24.76 15.49
C LEU A 590 -29.08 23.89 14.60
N PRO A 591 -30.35 23.66 15.00
CA PRO A 591 -31.25 22.76 14.27
C PRO A 591 -31.51 23.20 12.82
N GLU A 592 -31.38 24.49 12.53
CA GLU A 592 -31.51 25.04 11.18
C GLU A 592 -30.41 24.58 10.21
N ARG A 593 -29.34 23.91 10.70
CA ARG A 593 -28.24 23.35 9.90
C ARG A 593 -28.37 21.86 9.57
N ALA A 594 -29.51 21.24 9.89
CA ALA A 594 -29.68 19.80 9.83
C ALA A 594 -29.37 19.16 8.47
N THR A 595 -29.49 19.90 7.37
CA THR A 595 -29.23 19.37 6.00
C THR A 595 -28.15 20.17 5.28
N ILE A 596 -27.46 19.53 4.31
CA ILE A 596 -26.44 20.19 3.49
C ILE A 596 -27.06 21.36 2.71
N GLU A 597 -28.23 21.17 2.09
CA GLU A 597 -28.95 22.25 1.40
C GLU A 597 -29.13 23.49 2.31
N ASN A 598 -29.57 23.28 3.56
CA ASN A 598 -29.75 24.37 4.50
C ASN A 598 -28.42 25.04 4.88
N ARG A 599 -27.36 24.27 5.10
CA ARG A 599 -26.04 24.83 5.41
C ARG A 599 -25.52 25.69 4.25
N VAL A 600 -25.62 25.20 3.02
CA VAL A 600 -25.24 25.95 1.81
C VAL A 600 -26.06 27.24 1.72
N LYS A 601 -27.39 27.15 1.77
CA LYS A 601 -28.29 28.30 1.68
C LYS A 601 -28.05 29.39 2.73
N LEU A 602 -27.62 28.99 3.93
CA LEU A 602 -27.45 29.87 5.07
C LEU A 602 -26.04 30.45 5.20
N TYR A 603 -25.00 29.77 4.68
CA TYR A 603 -23.60 30.13 4.96
C TYR A 603 -22.72 30.35 3.72
N ASP A 604 -23.14 29.92 2.53
CA ASP A 604 -22.33 30.05 1.30
C ASP A 604 -21.89 31.49 1.03
N ALA A 605 -22.79 32.47 1.13
CA ALA A 605 -22.49 33.88 0.88
C ALA A 605 -21.49 34.46 1.88
N ILE A 606 -21.48 33.95 3.12
CA ILE A 606 -20.52 34.38 4.14
C ILE A 606 -19.14 33.78 3.86
N PHE A 607 -19.07 32.49 3.52
CA PHE A 607 -17.82 31.89 3.09
C PHE A 607 -17.27 32.53 1.82
N GLU A 608 -18.12 32.87 0.86
CA GLU A 608 -17.73 33.56 -0.36
C GLU A 608 -17.16 34.95 -0.06
N ALA A 609 -17.77 35.70 0.88
CA ALA A 609 -17.22 36.96 1.36
C ALA A 609 -15.85 36.77 2.06
N LEU A 610 -15.69 35.72 2.85
CA LEU A 610 -14.41 35.35 3.50
C LEU A 610 -13.33 35.02 2.45
N LEU A 611 -13.69 34.20 1.45
CA LEU A 611 -12.78 33.78 0.39
C LEU A 611 -12.36 34.94 -0.52
N ASN A 612 -13.23 35.93 -0.69
CA ASN A 612 -12.96 37.17 -1.42
C ASN A 612 -12.32 38.27 -0.55
N SER A 613 -11.87 37.94 0.68
CA SER A 613 -11.22 38.86 1.63
C SER A 613 -12.06 40.09 2.04
N GLN A 614 -13.39 39.99 1.93
CA GLN A 614 -14.32 41.05 2.36
C GLN A 614 -14.54 41.04 3.87
N ILE A 615 -14.30 39.89 4.51
CA ILE A 615 -14.27 39.69 5.96
C ILE A 615 -13.02 38.87 6.29
N ASN A 616 -12.28 39.27 7.33
CA ASN A 616 -10.92 38.74 7.57
C ASN A 616 -10.69 38.28 9.02
N SER A 617 -11.68 38.40 9.91
CA SER A 617 -11.57 37.93 11.29
C SER A 617 -12.81 37.19 11.75
N HIS A 618 -12.65 36.29 12.73
CA HIS A 618 -13.77 35.57 13.34
C HIS A 618 -14.83 36.52 13.94
N ASN A 619 -14.45 37.73 14.38
CA ASN A 619 -15.40 38.74 14.87
C ASN A 619 -16.23 39.36 13.74
N GLU A 620 -15.59 39.68 12.61
CA GLU A 620 -16.28 40.17 11.41
C GLU A 620 -17.21 39.11 10.85
N VAL A 621 -16.74 37.85 10.80
CA VAL A 621 -17.54 36.69 10.40
C VAL A 621 -18.76 36.53 11.29
N ALA A 622 -18.62 36.59 12.62
CA ALA A 622 -19.76 36.53 13.55
C ALA A 622 -20.79 37.64 13.29
N LEU A 623 -20.32 38.87 13.07
CA LEU A 623 -21.18 40.03 12.81
C LEU A 623 -21.90 39.93 11.46
N ALA A 624 -21.18 39.59 10.40
CA ALA A 624 -21.72 39.42 9.05
C ALA A 624 -22.74 38.28 9.01
N THR A 625 -22.41 37.14 9.63
CA THR A 625 -23.32 35.99 9.77
C THR A 625 -24.59 36.38 10.52
N TYR A 626 -24.47 37.09 11.65
CA TYR A 626 -25.62 37.58 12.39
C TYR A 626 -26.53 38.48 11.54
N GLN A 627 -25.95 39.45 10.83
CA GLN A 627 -26.71 40.37 9.99
C GLN A 627 -27.41 39.64 8.84
N TYR A 628 -26.70 38.76 8.14
CA TYR A 628 -27.22 37.98 7.02
C TYR A 628 -28.36 37.05 7.45
N LEU A 629 -28.14 36.24 8.49
CA LEU A 629 -29.15 35.30 8.99
C LEU A 629 -30.36 36.03 9.56
N LYS A 630 -30.17 37.18 10.22
CA LYS A 630 -31.27 38.01 10.70
C LYS A 630 -32.11 38.55 9.54
N ALA A 631 -31.49 38.98 8.45
CA ALA A 631 -32.18 39.44 7.24
C ALA A 631 -32.95 38.31 6.54
N LYS A 632 -32.44 37.08 6.59
CA LYS A 632 -33.12 35.86 6.11
C LYS A 632 -34.23 35.35 7.03
N GLY A 633 -34.48 36.00 8.17
CA GLY A 633 -35.52 35.62 9.13
C GLY A 633 -35.10 34.61 10.20
N CYS A 634 -33.86 34.11 10.16
CA CYS A 634 -33.30 33.12 11.08
C CYS A 634 -32.78 33.76 12.38
N ARG A 635 -33.62 34.54 13.08
CA ARG A 635 -33.20 35.37 14.23
C ARG A 635 -32.57 34.58 15.39
N LYS A 636 -33.06 33.38 15.68
CA LYS A 636 -32.53 32.52 16.76
C LYS A 636 -31.13 32.02 16.43
N LEU A 637 -30.95 31.45 15.24
CA LEU A 637 -29.65 31.03 14.71
C LEU A 637 -28.65 32.21 14.67
N ALA A 638 -29.08 33.37 14.14
CA ALA A 638 -28.26 34.57 14.09
C ALA A 638 -27.73 34.96 15.48
N GLY A 639 -28.59 34.93 16.51
CA GLY A 639 -28.18 35.21 17.89
C GLY A 639 -27.12 34.23 18.41
N LYS A 640 -27.25 32.94 18.10
CA LYS A 640 -26.28 31.91 18.50
C LYS A 640 -24.94 32.07 17.79
N GLU A 641 -24.94 32.42 16.50
CA GLU A 641 -23.72 32.75 15.74
C GLU A 641 -23.02 34.00 16.27
N ARG A 642 -23.79 35.01 16.69
CA ARG A 642 -23.22 36.23 17.30
C ARG A 642 -22.59 35.94 18.67
N ASP A 643 -23.29 35.20 19.51
CA ASP A 643 -22.92 34.95 20.90
C ASP A 643 -22.11 33.64 21.05
N TRP A 644 -21.45 33.21 19.98
CA TRP A 644 -20.79 31.91 19.84
C TRP A 644 -19.81 31.54 20.98
N ARG A 645 -19.09 32.53 21.54
CA ARG A 645 -18.17 32.33 22.67
C ARG A 645 -18.86 31.80 23.94
N ARG A 646 -20.18 31.99 24.08
CA ARG A 646 -20.96 31.54 25.24
C ARG A 646 -21.43 30.09 25.14
N LEU A 647 -21.13 29.41 24.03
CA LEU A 647 -21.61 28.05 23.75
C LEU A 647 -20.69 26.93 24.30
N GLY A 648 -19.69 27.26 25.13
CA GLY A 648 -18.78 26.28 25.69
C GLY A 648 -18.01 25.53 24.60
N ALA A 649 -17.92 24.19 24.70
CA ALA A 649 -17.27 23.35 23.69
C ALA A 649 -17.91 23.46 22.30
N SER A 650 -19.23 23.68 22.22
CA SER A 650 -19.95 23.86 20.97
C SER A 650 -19.64 25.16 20.24
N LYS A 651 -18.78 26.03 20.80
CA LYS A 651 -18.32 27.24 20.09
C LYS A 651 -17.65 26.90 18.76
N PHE A 652 -16.90 25.79 18.70
CA PHE A 652 -16.20 25.34 17.47
C PHE A 652 -17.13 24.72 16.43
N GLN A 653 -18.44 24.65 16.72
CA GLN A 653 -19.46 24.27 15.75
C GLN A 653 -20.08 25.49 15.07
N THR A 654 -19.86 26.72 15.56
CA THR A 654 -20.32 27.94 14.86
C THR A 654 -19.35 28.36 13.78
N LEU A 655 -19.79 29.19 12.83
CA LEU A 655 -18.91 29.63 11.75
C LEU A 655 -17.74 30.47 12.30
N ALA A 656 -18.02 31.38 13.23
CA ALA A 656 -16.98 32.20 13.85
C ALA A 656 -15.99 31.36 14.68
N GLY A 657 -16.45 30.30 15.35
CA GLY A 657 -15.57 29.39 16.08
C GLY A 657 -14.69 28.55 15.17
N ILE A 658 -15.19 28.13 14.00
CA ILE A 658 -14.39 27.45 12.98
C ILE A 658 -13.30 28.38 12.43
N VAL A 659 -13.62 29.65 12.18
CA VAL A 659 -12.62 30.65 11.76
C VAL A 659 -11.65 30.99 12.89
N GLU A 660 -12.05 30.89 14.16
CA GLU A 660 -11.12 30.98 15.30
C GLU A 660 -10.15 29.78 15.32
N LEU A 661 -10.66 28.57 15.05
CA LEU A 661 -9.86 27.34 15.02
C LEU A 661 -8.90 27.31 13.82
N HIS A 662 -9.34 27.85 12.69
CA HIS A 662 -8.62 27.88 11.41
C HIS A 662 -8.41 29.34 10.95
N PRO A 663 -7.55 30.12 11.63
CA PRO A 663 -7.37 31.54 11.31
C PRO A 663 -6.77 31.78 9.92
N ARG A 664 -6.14 30.76 9.32
CA ARG A 664 -5.54 30.80 7.98
C ARG A 664 -6.41 30.17 6.90
N ILE A 665 -7.67 29.84 7.17
CA ILE A 665 -8.56 29.13 6.22
C ILE A 665 -8.50 29.67 4.78
N LEU A 666 -8.50 30.98 4.57
CA LEU A 666 -8.35 31.55 3.23
C LEU A 666 -7.03 31.16 2.56
N GLN A 667 -5.92 31.28 3.29
CA GLN A 667 -4.60 30.92 2.78
C GLN A 667 -4.50 29.41 2.54
N ASP A 668 -5.03 28.60 3.44
CA ASP A 668 -4.99 27.14 3.34
C ASP A 668 -5.78 26.67 2.10
N ILE A 669 -6.95 27.28 1.81
CA ILE A 669 -7.72 27.00 0.59
C ILE A 669 -7.01 27.51 -0.68
N LYS A 670 -6.32 28.66 -0.61
CA LYS A 670 -5.50 29.16 -1.73
C LYS A 670 -4.34 28.20 -2.02
N ASN A 671 -3.61 27.78 -1.00
CA ASN A 671 -2.53 26.81 -1.10
C ASN A 671 -3.03 25.52 -1.76
N LEU A 672 -4.18 24.99 -1.33
CA LEU A 672 -4.80 23.80 -1.94
C LEU A 672 -5.00 23.99 -3.45
N CYS A 673 -5.63 25.10 -3.87
CA CYS A 673 -5.85 25.38 -5.29
C CYS A 673 -4.52 25.59 -6.05
N ASP A 674 -3.56 26.31 -5.46
CA ASP A 674 -2.26 26.58 -6.06
C ASP A 674 -1.46 25.30 -6.26
N GLY A 675 -1.49 24.36 -5.31
CA GLY A 675 -0.84 23.05 -5.45
C GLY A 675 -1.41 22.24 -6.61
N PHE A 676 -2.75 22.21 -6.75
CA PHE A 676 -3.38 21.54 -7.90
C PHE A 676 -3.11 22.26 -9.22
N ALA A 677 -3.07 23.60 -9.22
CA ALA A 677 -2.72 24.38 -10.40
C ALA A 677 -1.28 24.11 -10.85
N GLN A 678 -0.34 23.97 -9.90
CA GLN A 678 1.05 23.60 -10.18
C GLN A 678 1.16 22.20 -10.79
N LEU A 679 0.44 21.21 -10.26
CA LEU A 679 0.38 19.87 -10.85
C LEU A 679 -0.21 19.91 -12.26
N ASN A 680 -1.33 20.61 -12.46
CA ASN A 680 -1.99 20.75 -13.75
C ASN A 680 -1.05 21.36 -14.81
N LEU A 681 -0.38 22.45 -14.44
CA LEU A 681 0.56 23.15 -15.31
C LEU A 681 1.72 22.23 -15.71
N SER A 682 2.37 21.62 -14.72
CA SER A 682 3.54 20.75 -14.95
C SER A 682 3.18 19.49 -15.74
N TYR A 683 2.00 18.91 -15.52
CA TYR A 683 1.57 17.71 -16.22
C TYR A 683 1.35 17.98 -17.72
N HIS A 684 0.75 19.12 -18.06
CA HIS A 684 0.44 19.48 -19.45
C HIS A 684 1.54 20.24 -20.19
N GLN A 685 2.49 20.88 -19.50
CA GLN A 685 3.57 21.67 -20.12
C GLN A 685 4.95 21.01 -20.05
N GLU A 686 5.01 19.68 -19.89
CA GLU A 686 6.26 18.93 -19.74
C GLU A 686 7.15 19.43 -18.59
N GLY A 687 6.53 19.81 -17.46
CA GLY A 687 7.22 20.05 -16.21
C GLY A 687 7.89 18.78 -15.68
N ASP A 688 8.96 18.96 -14.91
CA ASP A 688 9.65 17.85 -14.25
C ASP A 688 8.96 17.44 -12.94
N TYR A 689 9.39 16.30 -12.38
CA TYR A 689 8.81 15.72 -11.17
C TYR A 689 9.09 16.53 -9.88
N SER A 690 9.96 17.55 -9.90
CA SER A 690 10.32 18.30 -8.68
C SER A 690 9.15 19.08 -8.08
N VAL A 691 8.10 19.31 -8.86
CA VAL A 691 6.85 19.95 -8.41
C VAL A 691 6.06 19.08 -7.42
N LEU A 692 6.27 17.75 -7.39
CA LEU A 692 5.48 16.83 -6.57
C LEU A 692 5.53 17.18 -5.08
N GLU A 693 6.73 17.46 -4.54
CA GLU A 693 6.91 17.81 -3.13
C GLU A 693 6.34 19.20 -2.82
N GLN A 694 6.53 20.15 -3.73
CA GLN A 694 6.02 21.52 -3.58
C GLN A 694 4.49 21.53 -3.55
N ALA A 695 3.86 20.82 -4.48
CA ALA A 695 2.41 20.67 -4.52
C ALA A 695 1.89 19.96 -3.26
N PHE A 696 2.54 18.86 -2.84
CA PHE A 696 2.13 18.14 -1.63
C PHE A 696 2.19 19.00 -0.37
N ASN A 697 3.26 19.80 -0.20
CA ASN A 697 3.39 20.74 0.92
C ASN A 697 2.28 21.79 0.95
N LEU A 698 1.68 22.14 -0.19
CA LEU A 698 0.55 23.05 -0.26
C LEU A 698 -0.79 22.40 0.12
N PHE A 699 -0.85 21.06 0.19
CA PHE A 699 -2.04 20.32 0.62
C PHE A 699 -2.02 19.95 2.11
N ASP A 700 -0.89 20.13 2.80
CA ASP A 700 -0.62 19.58 4.14
C ASP A 700 -1.73 19.92 5.15
N ASP A 701 -2.24 21.16 5.15
CA ASP A 701 -3.29 21.60 6.07
C ASP A 701 -4.60 20.78 5.93
N MET A 702 -4.88 20.17 4.77
CA MET A 702 -6.12 19.43 4.53
C MET A 702 -6.23 18.11 5.31
N GLY A 703 -5.10 17.58 5.78
CA GLY A 703 -5.04 16.40 6.64
C GLY A 703 -5.04 16.73 8.14
N GLU A 704 -5.08 18.01 8.53
CA GLU A 704 -4.86 18.42 9.93
C GLU A 704 -6.09 18.38 10.83
N HIS A 705 -7.29 18.41 10.26
CA HIS A 705 -8.52 18.48 11.05
C HIS A 705 -9.74 17.95 10.29
N GLY A 706 -10.72 17.43 11.03
CA GLY A 706 -11.94 16.84 10.45
C GLY A 706 -12.76 17.80 9.60
N PHE A 707 -12.77 19.10 9.93
CA PHE A 707 -13.45 20.10 9.11
C PHE A 707 -12.83 20.20 7.69
N TYR A 708 -11.50 20.25 7.59
CA TYR A 708 -10.83 20.30 6.30
C TYR A 708 -11.00 19.02 5.50
N ASN A 709 -10.90 17.87 6.16
CA ASN A 709 -11.10 16.59 5.50
C ASN A 709 -12.53 16.46 4.93
N ARG A 710 -13.55 16.88 5.69
CA ARG A 710 -14.95 16.96 5.22
C ARG A 710 -15.14 17.93 4.06
N PHE A 711 -14.56 19.12 4.16
CA PHE A 711 -14.58 20.12 3.09
C PHE A 711 -13.96 19.55 1.81
N PHE A 712 -12.79 18.93 1.93
CA PHE A 712 -12.03 18.47 0.79
C PHE A 712 -12.73 17.31 0.08
N ALA A 713 -13.27 16.34 0.83
CA ALA A 713 -14.08 15.26 0.28
C ALA A 713 -15.28 15.82 -0.53
N HIS A 714 -16.05 16.73 0.06
CA HIS A 714 -17.18 17.35 -0.64
C HIS A 714 -16.75 18.17 -1.86
N TYR A 715 -15.63 18.90 -1.78
CA TYR A 715 -15.10 19.71 -2.89
C TYR A 715 -14.70 18.86 -4.09
N VAL A 716 -14.01 17.74 -3.86
CA VAL A 716 -13.65 16.78 -4.91
C VAL A 716 -14.91 16.22 -5.57
N LEU A 717 -15.88 15.76 -4.77
CA LEU A 717 -17.14 15.21 -5.28
C LEU A 717 -18.01 16.25 -5.99
N GLN A 718 -17.94 17.52 -5.58
CA GLN A 718 -18.60 18.60 -6.31
C GLN A 718 -17.96 18.80 -7.69
N CYS A 719 -16.63 18.69 -7.79
CA CYS A 719 -15.92 18.81 -9.07
C CYS A 719 -16.24 17.65 -10.02
N THR A 720 -16.37 16.41 -9.51
CA THR A 720 -16.69 15.24 -10.34
C THR A 720 -18.06 15.32 -11.01
N ARG A 721 -19.03 16.05 -10.42
CA ARG A 721 -20.33 16.31 -11.05
C ARG A 721 -20.22 17.10 -12.37
N THR A 722 -19.12 17.82 -12.57
CA THR A 722 -18.88 18.58 -13.81
C THR A 722 -18.34 17.67 -14.93
N PHE A 723 -17.68 16.57 -14.58
CA PHE A 723 -17.12 15.60 -15.52
C PHE A 723 -17.67 14.20 -15.26
N PRO A 724 -18.73 13.78 -15.97
CA PRO A 724 -19.31 12.44 -15.79
C PRO A 724 -18.29 11.30 -15.96
N GLN A 725 -17.24 11.49 -16.76
CA GLN A 725 -16.17 10.50 -16.92
C GLN A 725 -15.29 10.33 -15.69
N ALA A 726 -15.07 11.40 -14.91
CA ALA A 726 -14.30 11.37 -13.67
C ALA A 726 -15.04 10.66 -12.51
N GLN A 727 -16.36 10.45 -12.63
CA GLN A 727 -17.13 9.70 -11.65
C GLN A 727 -16.67 8.24 -11.58
N ASN A 728 -16.36 7.61 -12.72
CA ASN A 728 -15.92 6.22 -12.74
C ASN A 728 -14.56 5.99 -12.03
N GLY A 729 -13.70 7.01 -11.99
CA GLY A 729 -12.39 6.94 -11.32
C GLY A 729 -12.37 7.59 -9.93
N THR A 730 -13.52 8.05 -9.43
CA THR A 730 -13.69 8.54 -8.05
C THR A 730 -14.43 7.50 -7.24
N LYS A 731 -13.77 6.92 -6.24
CA LYS A 731 -14.38 5.90 -5.38
C LYS A 731 -14.58 6.44 -3.98
N VAL A 732 -15.78 6.28 -3.43
CA VAL A 732 -16.06 6.56 -2.02
C VAL A 732 -16.52 5.27 -1.34
N THR A 733 -15.88 4.92 -0.24
CA THR A 733 -16.15 3.71 0.55
C THR A 733 -16.29 4.04 2.03
N VAL A 734 -17.21 3.36 2.70
CA VAL A 734 -17.38 3.40 4.15
C VAL A 734 -17.32 1.98 4.68
N LYS A 735 -16.42 1.75 5.62
CA LYS A 735 -16.30 0.49 6.33
C LYS A 735 -16.68 0.70 7.79
N LEU A 736 -17.54 -0.15 8.32
CA LEU A 736 -17.89 -0.24 9.73
C LEU A 736 -17.33 -1.56 10.26
N GLU A 737 -16.40 -1.51 11.22
CA GLU A 737 -15.88 -2.67 11.95
C GLU A 737 -16.43 -2.60 13.37
N PHE A 738 -17.05 -3.65 13.89
CA PHE A 738 -17.58 -3.64 15.26
C PHE A 738 -17.71 -5.04 15.85
N VAL A 739 -17.83 -5.13 17.17
CA VAL A 739 -18.09 -6.39 17.88
C VAL A 739 -19.57 -6.47 18.23
N LYS A 740 -20.22 -7.58 17.87
CA LYS A 740 -21.61 -7.88 18.24
C LYS A 740 -21.74 -9.34 18.64
N ASP A 741 -22.34 -9.61 19.79
CA ASP A 741 -22.48 -10.96 20.35
C ASP A 741 -21.13 -11.72 20.45
N GLY A 742 -20.03 -11.00 20.71
CA GLY A 742 -18.67 -11.54 20.79
C GLY A 742 -18.04 -11.90 19.44
N LYS A 743 -18.63 -11.50 18.32
CA LYS A 743 -18.08 -11.67 16.97
C LYS A 743 -17.72 -10.31 16.38
N GLU A 744 -16.58 -10.24 15.70
CA GLU A 744 -16.22 -9.08 14.91
C GLU A 744 -16.92 -9.13 13.54
N ILE A 745 -17.53 -8.01 13.16
CA ILE A 745 -18.34 -7.88 11.95
C ILE A 745 -17.84 -6.66 11.17
N ASP A 746 -17.65 -6.86 9.87
CA ASP A 746 -17.35 -5.81 8.91
C ASP A 746 -18.56 -5.58 8.00
N VAL A 747 -19.07 -4.35 8.01
CA VAL A 747 -20.09 -3.88 7.06
C VAL A 747 -19.44 -2.89 6.11
N LEU A 748 -19.50 -3.18 4.81
CA LEU A 748 -18.95 -2.34 3.77
C LEU A 748 -20.06 -1.70 2.96
N TRP A 749 -19.99 -0.38 2.86
CA TRP A 749 -20.81 0.46 1.98
C TRP A 749 -19.96 1.15 0.93
N GLY A 750 -20.52 1.33 -0.25
CA GLY A 750 -20.02 2.38 -1.11
C GLY A 750 -20.82 2.58 -2.37
N LYS A 751 -20.31 3.53 -3.15
CA LYS A 751 -21.05 4.19 -4.21
C LYS A 751 -20.15 4.43 -5.43
N ARG A 752 -20.77 4.30 -6.60
CA ARG A 752 -20.17 4.63 -7.90
C ARG A 752 -20.27 6.11 -8.20
#